data_AF-A0A821YCW5-F1
#
_entry.id   AF-A0A821YCW5-F1
#
_cell.length_a   1.000
_cell.length_b   1.000
_cell.length_c   1.000
_cell.angle_alpha   90.00
_cell.angle_beta   90.00
_cell.angle_gamma   90.00
#
_symmetry.space_group_name_H-M   'P 1'
#
loop_
_entity.id
_entity.type
_entity.pdbx_description
1 polymer ?
#
loop_
_entity_poly.entity_id
_entity_poly.type
_entity_poly.pdbx_seq_one_letter_code
_entity_poly.pdbx_strand_id
1 'polypeptide(L)'
;MNYERAMYKFILYWIAVLSRFLAADWIPPPINLANYDAYGSLITMNEQLIILAQNDIRHFQIVVDPFTNHSCRCAPRYIAVQHGINSFADYIYSVAIGSKQEKNETNFYFAFIDEDQFRNVFLTIVYFYIALSPSICVYYADHFDFNVTDLAFSEQVIIAMDPNGTRVYAVGFHHTVIIDIKTKVDRIYHKNDVFGLGLIGPPPLGLDEIHVFSKAMFVSEDHRLYLVGQRHYNFQYLAYLHVLDYSDLDHNRVRLISVNELSAFNFGTAAQRITRFSAMSIHAYFDEEEKIIIIGIPHVDIILLLSFNRTHSPVIIKRHESVNKGVGFGKSVAFFHDHTYAVLAHGQSTLPWSTSQVQIYSVYDESNQPLFVFPNNQQTIPTMNLIQPPYGILTLVSYDMNVGLVVEAGGFLLLPASSPGYCSSQIGDHLLYAGNYISLPCPIGTASNTTSFGPCFICPPKTKNNGSSGMNCEACSSNESLLCLRGTKMEVEWNKLSSFNQANPYPDSPETKEFDDVLLQNVFKFGTLSSHCLFISPLFWATLAIGFSFIVVIIMGILAFYPKRKPHRTFVQKIFTRIDLIGHGELWLGGLVSVVLIILIGFTCKFSISFSNLYPIEIISASTHSSVICDPNLINAKFTSALQLLSIHKHDEEEPIFQLLDEQQIVLTTQFVSTEFQCEHVTMQRNMDKGQQTLSSDFNCTTDNESNIVSVSTLLPQHLIVVQFSLTGSSFVGGLRICFNGPSTSQSNGKYTIQMLNFCRFFFTTNETLT
;
A
#
# COMPACT_ATOMS: atom_id res chain seq x y z
N MET A 1 -60.02 16.39 -48.54
CA MET A 1 -58.94 16.72 -47.58
C MET A 1 -58.69 15.67 -46.49
N ASN A 2 -59.69 15.00 -45.88
CA ASN A 2 -59.41 13.98 -44.85
C ASN A 2 -58.92 12.63 -45.39
N TYR A 3 -59.24 12.28 -46.65
CA TYR A 3 -58.84 11.00 -47.24
C TYR A 3 -57.35 10.95 -47.62
N GLU A 4 -56.80 12.05 -48.14
CA GLU A 4 -55.37 12.15 -48.49
C GLU A 4 -54.47 12.03 -47.26
N ARG A 5 -54.87 12.62 -46.12
CA ARG A 5 -54.12 12.48 -44.86
C ARG A 5 -54.12 11.05 -44.32
N ALA A 6 -55.22 10.32 -44.47
CA ALA A 6 -55.30 8.93 -44.05
C ALA A 6 -54.43 8.04 -44.95
N MET A 7 -54.45 8.27 -46.27
CA MET A 7 -53.63 7.54 -47.22
C MET A 7 -52.14 7.81 -47.03
N TYR A 8 -51.74 9.06 -46.75
CA TYR A 8 -50.34 9.40 -46.45
C TYR A 8 -49.84 8.74 -45.16
N LYS A 9 -50.68 8.68 -44.12
CA LYS A 9 -50.34 7.99 -42.86
C LYS A 9 -50.24 6.47 -43.06
N PHE A 10 -51.12 5.89 -43.88
CA PHE A 10 -51.08 4.47 -44.20
C PHE A 10 -49.83 4.11 -45.01
N ILE A 11 -49.46 4.93 -46.01
CA ILE A 11 -48.24 4.75 -46.80
C ILE A 11 -47.00 4.94 -45.93
N LEU A 12 -46.93 5.97 -45.08
CA LEU A 12 -45.81 6.16 -44.15
C LEU A 12 -45.68 5.02 -43.14
N TYR A 13 -46.80 4.50 -42.63
CA TYR A 13 -46.80 3.34 -41.75
C TYR A 13 -46.24 2.11 -42.47
N TRP A 14 -46.68 1.85 -43.71
CA TRP A 14 -46.17 0.73 -44.49
C TRP A 14 -44.72 0.92 -44.92
N ILE A 15 -44.27 2.13 -45.25
CA ILE A 15 -42.85 2.41 -45.51
C ILE A 15 -42.02 2.19 -44.25
N ALA A 16 -42.50 2.57 -43.07
CA ALA A 16 -41.81 2.32 -41.80
C ALA A 16 -41.77 0.83 -41.41
N VAL A 17 -42.82 0.07 -41.75
CA VAL A 17 -42.87 -1.38 -41.57
C VAL A 17 -41.97 -2.09 -42.58
N LEU A 18 -42.01 -1.69 -43.86
CA LEU A 18 -41.15 -2.25 -44.91
C LEU A 18 -39.69 -1.89 -44.66
N SER A 19 -39.38 -0.67 -44.18
CA SER A 19 -38.01 -0.29 -43.84
C SER A 19 -37.49 -1.05 -42.63
N ARG A 20 -38.37 -1.43 -41.68
CA ARG A 20 -38.01 -2.32 -40.57
C ARG A 20 -37.79 -3.75 -41.03
N PHE A 21 -38.61 -4.27 -41.95
CA PHE A 21 -38.41 -5.60 -42.53
C PHE A 21 -37.16 -5.67 -43.41
N LEU A 22 -36.93 -4.67 -44.27
CA LEU A 22 -35.77 -4.61 -45.16
C LEU A 22 -34.46 -4.28 -44.42
N ALA A 23 -34.52 -3.62 -43.26
CA ALA A 23 -33.35 -3.39 -42.40
C ALA A 23 -33.11 -4.54 -41.40
N ALA A 24 -34.11 -5.39 -41.11
CA ALA A 24 -33.98 -6.46 -40.12
C ALA A 24 -33.25 -7.71 -40.65
N ASP A 25 -33.23 -7.94 -41.97
CA ASP A 25 -32.69 -9.19 -42.52
C ASP A 25 -31.28 -9.08 -43.14
N TRP A 26 -30.67 -7.90 -43.23
CA TRP A 26 -29.37 -7.72 -43.92
C TRP A 26 -28.33 -6.84 -43.19
N ILE A 27 -28.65 -6.32 -42.01
CA ILE A 27 -27.65 -5.68 -41.15
C ILE A 27 -27.45 -6.63 -39.98
N PRO A 28 -26.30 -7.35 -39.87
CA PRO A 28 -26.01 -8.09 -38.66
C PRO A 28 -26.19 -7.13 -37.47
N PRO A 29 -26.86 -7.55 -36.39
CA PRO A 29 -27.05 -6.68 -35.23
C PRO A 29 -25.70 -6.07 -34.87
N PRO A 30 -25.63 -4.76 -34.55
CA PRO A 30 -24.38 -4.15 -34.16
C PRO A 30 -23.77 -4.99 -33.05
N ILE A 31 -22.58 -5.54 -33.33
CA ILE A 31 -21.85 -6.41 -32.41
C ILE A 31 -21.81 -5.71 -31.07
N ASN A 32 -22.36 -6.36 -30.04
CA ASN A 32 -22.38 -5.79 -28.71
C ASN A 32 -20.98 -5.92 -28.10
N LEU A 33 -20.11 -4.97 -28.44
CA LEU A 33 -18.73 -4.85 -27.96
C LEU A 33 -18.62 -4.81 -26.41
N ALA A 34 -19.73 -4.72 -25.69
CA ALA A 34 -19.77 -4.77 -24.23
C ALA A 34 -19.81 -6.21 -23.65
N ASN A 35 -20.02 -7.26 -24.48
CA ASN A 35 -20.01 -8.64 -23.99
C ASN A 35 -18.58 -9.21 -23.99
N TYR A 36 -17.78 -8.78 -23.02
CA TYR A 36 -16.38 -9.20 -22.84
C TYR A 36 -16.19 -10.73 -22.75
N ASP A 37 -17.19 -11.46 -22.28
CA ASP A 37 -17.10 -12.92 -22.13
C ASP A 37 -17.24 -13.65 -23.49
N ALA A 38 -17.90 -13.04 -24.49
CA ALA A 38 -18.03 -13.58 -25.85
C ALA A 38 -17.06 -12.95 -26.87
N TYR A 39 -16.69 -11.67 -26.70
CA TYR A 39 -15.85 -10.92 -27.64
C TYR A 39 -14.49 -10.50 -27.05
N GLY A 40 -14.02 -11.19 -26.00
CA GLY A 40 -12.75 -10.88 -25.30
C GLY A 40 -11.65 -11.92 -25.51
N SER A 41 -10.70 -11.93 -24.58
CA SER A 41 -9.59 -12.89 -24.53
C SER A 41 -9.94 -14.08 -23.64
N LEU A 42 -9.82 -15.28 -24.19
CA LEU A 42 -10.04 -16.57 -23.54
C LEU A 42 -8.68 -17.24 -23.27
N ILE A 43 -8.54 -17.88 -22.12
CA ILE A 43 -7.30 -18.56 -21.74
C ILE A 43 -7.60 -19.95 -21.20
N THR A 44 -6.74 -20.90 -21.52
CA THR A 44 -6.67 -22.21 -20.85
C THR A 44 -5.22 -22.65 -20.78
N MET A 45 -4.87 -23.46 -19.79
CA MET A 45 -3.49 -23.92 -19.63
C MET A 45 -3.41 -25.26 -18.91
N ASN A 46 -2.31 -25.97 -19.12
CA ASN A 46 -1.93 -27.20 -18.39
C ASN A 46 -0.43 -27.18 -18.07
N GLU A 47 0.09 -28.25 -17.46
CA GLU A 47 1.38 -28.87 -17.81
C GLU A 47 2.41 -28.00 -18.54
N GLN A 48 2.16 -27.95 -19.84
CA GLN A 48 3.16 -27.74 -20.86
C GLN A 48 2.83 -26.54 -21.73
N LEU A 49 1.56 -26.15 -21.82
CA LEU A 49 1.04 -25.18 -22.76
C LEU A 49 0.09 -24.18 -22.12
N ILE A 50 0.24 -22.92 -22.51
CA ILE A 50 -0.78 -21.88 -22.37
C ILE A 50 -1.38 -21.65 -23.76
N ILE A 51 -2.71 -21.57 -23.80
CA ILE A 51 -3.46 -21.22 -24.99
C ILE A 51 -4.23 -19.95 -24.69
N LEU A 52 -3.94 -18.91 -25.46
CA LEU A 52 -4.64 -17.64 -25.43
C LEU A 52 -5.37 -17.48 -26.77
N ALA A 53 -6.69 -17.46 -26.73
CA ALA A 53 -7.51 -17.08 -27.87
C ALA A 53 -8.00 -15.64 -27.66
N GLN A 54 -7.78 -14.77 -28.64
CA GLN A 54 -8.22 -13.38 -28.58
C GLN A 54 -9.10 -13.07 -29.77
N ASN A 55 -10.33 -12.64 -29.51
CA ASN A 55 -11.23 -12.12 -30.53
C ASN A 55 -10.89 -10.64 -30.81
N ASP A 56 -10.73 -10.30 -32.08
CA ASP A 56 -10.76 -8.93 -32.61
C ASP A 56 -12.06 -8.71 -33.39
N ILE A 57 -12.37 -7.48 -33.75
CA ILE A 57 -13.61 -7.05 -34.44
C ILE A 57 -13.84 -7.83 -35.76
N ARG A 58 -12.77 -8.40 -36.37
CA ARG A 58 -12.82 -9.05 -37.68
C ARG A 58 -12.20 -10.44 -37.76
N HIS A 59 -11.44 -10.86 -36.75
CA HIS A 59 -10.71 -12.12 -36.75
C HIS A 59 -10.46 -12.54 -35.31
N PHE A 60 -10.19 -13.82 -35.08
CA PHE A 60 -9.56 -14.26 -33.83
C PHE A 60 -8.08 -14.62 -34.07
N GLN A 61 -7.32 -14.65 -32.99
CA GLN A 61 -5.98 -15.20 -32.96
C GLN A 61 -5.84 -16.21 -31.83
N ILE A 62 -5.21 -17.35 -32.11
CA ILE A 62 -4.80 -18.32 -31.08
C ILE A 62 -3.28 -18.27 -30.95
N VAL A 63 -2.81 -17.93 -29.76
CA VAL A 63 -1.42 -17.98 -29.36
C VAL A 63 -1.22 -19.20 -28.49
N VAL A 64 -0.29 -20.06 -28.90
CA VAL A 64 0.14 -21.22 -28.11
C VAL A 64 1.56 -20.99 -27.65
N ASP A 65 1.77 -21.03 -26.33
CA ASP A 65 3.07 -20.77 -25.71
C ASP A 65 3.48 -21.95 -24.80
N PRO A 66 4.53 -22.71 -25.15
CA PRO A 66 5.08 -23.72 -24.28
C PRO A 66 5.93 -23.06 -23.18
N PHE A 67 5.48 -23.15 -21.93
CA PHE A 67 6.13 -22.47 -20.79
C PHE A 67 6.95 -23.41 -19.90
N THR A 68 7.03 -24.71 -20.23
CA THR A 68 7.84 -25.66 -19.46
C THR A 68 9.34 -25.38 -19.58
N ASN A 69 10.04 -25.68 -18.49
CA ASN A 69 11.45 -25.38 -18.20
C ASN A 69 12.46 -26.16 -19.08
N HIS A 70 12.09 -26.52 -20.30
CA HIS A 70 12.98 -27.14 -21.25
C HIS A 70 13.96 -26.08 -21.75
N SER A 71 15.23 -26.47 -21.92
CA SER A 71 16.35 -25.62 -22.34
C SER A 71 16.17 -24.93 -23.70
N CYS A 72 15.04 -25.14 -24.37
CA CYS A 72 14.63 -24.46 -25.59
C CYS A 72 13.42 -23.56 -25.26
N ARG A 73 13.66 -22.26 -25.03
CA ARG A 73 12.59 -21.25 -25.03
C ARG A 73 12.11 -21.09 -26.46
N CYS A 74 11.08 -21.81 -26.85
CA CYS A 74 10.45 -21.60 -28.14
C CYS A 74 9.77 -20.22 -28.13
N ALA A 75 9.90 -19.44 -29.20
CA ALA A 75 9.14 -18.20 -29.31
C ALA A 75 7.64 -18.53 -29.42
N PRO A 76 6.74 -17.74 -28.79
CA PRO A 76 5.30 -17.93 -28.93
C PRO A 76 4.92 -17.91 -30.41
N ARG A 77 4.09 -18.88 -30.84
CA ARG A 77 3.68 -19.00 -32.24
C ARG A 77 2.20 -18.69 -32.38
N TYR A 78 1.88 -17.85 -33.35
CA TYR A 78 0.52 -17.65 -33.81
C TYR A 78 0.10 -18.86 -34.64
N ILE A 79 -0.92 -19.57 -34.16
CA ILE A 79 -1.59 -20.56 -34.98
C ILE A 79 -2.71 -19.82 -35.71
N ALA A 80 -2.42 -19.39 -36.93
CA ALA A 80 -3.47 -19.03 -37.86
C ALA A 80 -4.13 -20.33 -38.32
N VAL A 81 -5.25 -20.70 -37.69
CA VAL A 81 -6.08 -21.79 -38.19
C VAL A 81 -6.79 -21.24 -39.43
N GLN A 82 -6.16 -21.41 -40.59
CA GLN A 82 -6.80 -21.14 -41.87
C GLN A 82 -7.68 -22.34 -42.21
N HIS A 83 -8.97 -22.21 -41.92
CA HIS A 83 -9.96 -23.11 -42.49
C HIS A 83 -9.86 -22.98 -44.03
N GLY A 84 -9.74 -24.12 -44.74
CA GLY A 84 -9.26 -24.17 -46.12
C GLY A 84 -9.85 -23.11 -47.07
N ILE A 85 -9.00 -22.23 -47.60
CA ILE A 85 -9.15 -21.25 -48.72
C ILE A 85 -10.38 -20.30 -48.69
N ASN A 86 -11.44 -20.51 -47.91
CA ASN A 86 -12.66 -19.68 -47.90
C ASN A 86 -13.37 -19.52 -46.54
N SER A 87 -12.87 -20.12 -45.44
CA SER A 87 -13.52 -19.97 -44.13
C SER A 87 -12.70 -19.07 -43.23
N PHE A 88 -13.20 -17.86 -43.04
CA PHE A 88 -12.83 -17.00 -41.93
C PHE A 88 -13.78 -17.39 -40.80
N ALA A 89 -13.25 -18.02 -39.76
CA ALA A 89 -13.96 -18.03 -38.49
C ALA A 89 -13.79 -16.63 -37.87
N ASP A 90 -14.91 -16.05 -37.47
CA ASP A 90 -14.98 -14.65 -37.06
C ASP A 90 -14.78 -14.53 -35.54
N TYR A 91 -15.20 -15.54 -34.76
CA TYR A 91 -15.21 -15.50 -33.30
C TYR A 91 -14.93 -16.87 -32.67
N ILE A 92 -14.25 -16.88 -31.51
CA ILE A 92 -14.12 -18.04 -30.60
C ILE A 92 -14.94 -17.79 -29.34
N TYR A 93 -15.71 -18.79 -28.89
CA TYR A 93 -16.54 -18.69 -27.68
C TYR A 93 -15.97 -19.39 -26.47
N SER A 94 -15.21 -20.46 -26.66
CA SER A 94 -14.65 -21.25 -25.55
C SER A 94 -13.41 -22.00 -26.03
N VAL A 95 -12.45 -22.19 -25.13
CA VAL A 95 -11.21 -22.94 -25.38
C VAL A 95 -10.98 -23.93 -24.22
N ALA A 96 -10.51 -25.14 -24.52
CA ALA A 96 -10.24 -26.16 -23.52
C ALA A 96 -9.01 -27.01 -23.87
N ILE A 97 -8.26 -27.40 -22.84
CA ILE A 97 -7.11 -28.31 -22.92
C ILE A 97 -7.23 -29.38 -21.82
N GLY A 98 -6.71 -30.57 -22.08
CA GLY A 98 -6.59 -31.62 -21.07
C GLY A 98 -5.52 -31.28 -20.03
N SER A 99 -5.86 -31.41 -18.75
CA SER A 99 -4.98 -31.00 -17.64
C SER A 99 -3.77 -31.90 -17.40
N LYS A 100 -3.80 -33.16 -17.88
CA LYS A 100 -2.80 -34.23 -17.63
C LYS A 100 -2.24 -34.85 -18.92
N GLN A 101 -2.20 -34.11 -20.04
CA GLN A 101 -1.52 -34.60 -21.26
C GLN A 101 -0.04 -34.92 -20.91
N GLU A 102 0.44 -36.11 -21.29
CA GLU A 102 1.66 -36.69 -20.69
C GLU A 102 2.92 -35.86 -20.97
N LYS A 103 3.79 -35.71 -19.96
CA LYS A 103 5.05 -34.93 -20.04
C LYS A 103 6.00 -35.35 -21.16
N ASN A 104 5.93 -36.61 -21.57
CA ASN A 104 6.79 -37.20 -22.61
C ASN A 104 6.14 -37.21 -23.99
N GLU A 105 4.87 -36.80 -24.09
CA GLU A 105 4.20 -36.71 -25.37
C GLU A 105 4.67 -35.45 -26.10
N THR A 106 5.09 -35.65 -27.34
CA THR A 106 5.35 -34.55 -28.28
C THR A 106 4.06 -34.06 -28.93
N ASN A 107 2.93 -34.66 -28.55
CA ASN A 107 1.61 -34.54 -29.15
C ASN A 107 0.65 -33.91 -28.13
N PHE A 108 0.10 -32.76 -28.49
CA PHE A 108 -0.81 -32.00 -27.68
C PHE A 108 -2.14 -31.84 -28.39
N TYR A 109 -3.22 -31.77 -27.61
CA TYR A 109 -4.55 -31.53 -28.14
C TYR A 109 -5.19 -30.39 -27.40
N PHE A 110 -5.83 -29.50 -28.13
CA PHE A 110 -6.77 -28.55 -27.54
C PHE A 110 -7.98 -28.43 -28.44
N ALA A 111 -9.07 -27.95 -27.86
CA ALA A 111 -10.30 -27.71 -28.59
C ALA A 111 -10.74 -26.28 -28.38
N PHE A 112 -11.41 -25.73 -29.39
CA PHE A 112 -12.13 -24.47 -29.27
C PHE A 112 -13.45 -24.55 -30.04
N ILE A 113 -14.40 -23.72 -29.64
CA ILE A 113 -15.62 -23.48 -30.41
C ILE A 113 -15.50 -22.15 -31.11
N ASP A 114 -15.69 -22.16 -32.41
CA ASP A 114 -15.70 -20.99 -33.27
C ASP A 114 -16.98 -20.88 -34.09
N GLU A 115 -17.21 -19.68 -34.62
CA GLU A 115 -18.30 -19.38 -35.53
C GLU A 115 -17.77 -18.72 -36.79
N ASP A 116 -18.26 -19.20 -37.93
CA ASP A 116 -17.93 -18.63 -39.24
C ASP A 116 -18.81 -17.42 -39.58
N GLN A 117 -18.43 -16.72 -40.65
CA GLN A 117 -19.20 -15.60 -41.22
C GLN A 117 -20.66 -15.94 -41.61
N PHE A 118 -21.00 -17.24 -41.73
CA PHE A 118 -22.34 -17.72 -42.03
C PHE A 118 -23.11 -18.17 -40.78
N ARG A 119 -22.55 -17.95 -39.60
CA ARG A 119 -23.07 -18.39 -38.30
C ARG A 119 -23.13 -19.90 -38.09
N ASN A 120 -22.34 -20.65 -38.85
CA ASN A 120 -22.13 -22.06 -38.55
C ASN A 120 -21.18 -22.14 -37.35
N VAL A 121 -21.53 -23.00 -36.40
CA VAL A 121 -20.72 -23.22 -35.20
C VAL A 121 -19.92 -24.48 -35.40
N PHE A 122 -18.61 -24.38 -35.24
CA PHE A 122 -17.70 -25.52 -35.33
C PHE A 122 -17.08 -25.81 -33.96
N LEU A 123 -16.92 -27.09 -33.69
CA LEU A 123 -16.02 -27.57 -32.65
C LEU A 123 -14.75 -27.99 -33.34
N THR A 124 -13.71 -27.17 -33.23
CA THR A 124 -12.40 -27.43 -33.81
C THR A 124 -11.49 -28.05 -32.77
N ILE A 125 -10.96 -29.23 -33.10
CA ILE A 125 -9.96 -29.92 -32.31
C ILE A 125 -8.63 -29.77 -33.02
N VAL A 126 -7.69 -29.09 -32.40
CA VAL A 126 -6.34 -28.90 -32.92
C VAL A 126 -5.42 -29.94 -32.29
N TYR A 127 -4.78 -30.70 -33.15
CA TYR A 127 -3.66 -31.56 -32.82
C TYR A 127 -2.37 -30.80 -33.11
N PHE A 128 -1.47 -30.78 -32.14
CA PHE A 128 -0.26 -30.01 -32.22
C PHE A 128 0.96 -30.84 -31.80
N TYR A 129 1.97 -30.91 -32.68
CA TYR A 129 3.21 -31.63 -32.45
C TYR A 129 4.39 -30.67 -32.28
N ILE A 130 5.11 -30.81 -31.16
CA ILE A 130 6.34 -30.06 -30.86
C ILE A 130 7.54 -30.99 -31.06
N ALA A 131 8.28 -30.78 -32.14
CA ALA A 131 9.64 -31.32 -32.25
C ALA A 131 10.61 -30.36 -31.58
N LEU A 132 11.11 -30.76 -30.40
CA LEU A 132 12.17 -30.05 -29.68
C LEU A 132 13.55 -30.46 -30.24
N SER A 133 14.14 -29.62 -31.09
CA SER A 133 15.56 -29.68 -31.40
C SER A 133 16.30 -28.62 -30.57
N PRO A 134 17.56 -28.84 -30.13
CA PRO A 134 18.31 -27.91 -29.27
C PRO A 134 18.42 -26.46 -29.76
N SER A 135 18.07 -26.19 -31.02
CA SER A 135 18.18 -24.87 -31.67
C SER A 135 16.94 -24.44 -32.46
N ILE A 136 15.95 -25.32 -32.66
CA ILE A 136 14.76 -25.02 -33.47
C ILE A 136 13.55 -25.77 -32.88
N CYS A 137 12.49 -25.03 -32.57
CA CYS A 137 11.19 -25.62 -32.26
C CYS A 137 10.36 -25.68 -33.54
N VAL A 138 10.04 -26.88 -34.01
CA VAL A 138 9.15 -27.06 -35.16
C VAL A 138 7.76 -27.43 -34.67
N TYR A 139 6.81 -26.60 -35.09
CA TYR A 139 5.41 -26.66 -34.74
C TYR A 139 4.64 -27.23 -35.94
N TYR A 140 4.09 -28.43 -35.80
CA TYR A 140 3.12 -28.98 -36.77
C TYR A 140 1.73 -28.97 -36.14
N ALA A 141 0.79 -28.24 -36.73
CA ALA A 141 -0.60 -28.23 -36.31
C ALA A 141 -1.46 -28.88 -37.40
N ASP A 142 -2.34 -29.78 -37.00
CA ASP A 142 -3.45 -30.28 -37.82
C ASP A 142 -4.75 -30.03 -37.06
N HIS A 143 -5.89 -30.01 -37.74
CA HIS A 143 -7.18 -29.75 -37.09
C HIS A 143 -8.30 -30.61 -37.67
N PHE A 144 -9.32 -30.83 -36.85
CA PHE A 144 -10.57 -31.46 -37.24
C PHE A 144 -11.74 -30.59 -36.80
N ASP A 145 -12.62 -30.29 -37.74
CA ASP A 145 -13.82 -29.50 -37.48
C ASP A 145 -15.05 -30.38 -37.46
N PHE A 146 -15.86 -30.21 -36.43
CA PHE A 146 -17.16 -30.84 -36.32
C PHE A 146 -18.21 -29.74 -36.37
N ASN A 147 -19.10 -29.81 -37.37
CA ASN A 147 -20.22 -28.87 -37.44
C ASN A 147 -21.20 -29.19 -36.31
N VAL A 148 -21.34 -28.25 -35.38
CA VAL A 148 -22.20 -28.35 -34.20
C VAL A 148 -23.26 -27.24 -34.18
N THR A 149 -23.65 -26.75 -35.36
CA THR A 149 -24.64 -25.65 -35.52
C THR A 149 -25.98 -25.96 -34.84
N ASP A 150 -26.34 -27.25 -34.71
CA ASP A 150 -27.54 -27.71 -33.98
C ASP A 150 -27.47 -27.46 -32.45
N LEU A 151 -26.36 -26.95 -31.92
CA LEU A 151 -26.22 -26.57 -30.50
C LEU A 151 -26.93 -25.26 -30.12
N ALA A 152 -27.41 -24.48 -31.11
CA ALA A 152 -28.20 -23.25 -31.00
C ALA A 152 -27.72 -22.22 -29.94
N PHE A 153 -27.38 -21.00 -30.42
CA PHE A 153 -26.77 -19.89 -29.67
C PHE A 153 -25.32 -20.18 -29.23
N SER A 154 -24.38 -19.92 -30.15
CA SER A 154 -22.94 -20.10 -30.00
C SER A 154 -22.35 -19.47 -28.72
N GLU A 155 -22.85 -18.29 -28.32
CA GLU A 155 -22.47 -17.60 -27.08
C GLU A 155 -22.73 -18.40 -25.77
N GLN A 156 -23.43 -19.53 -25.83
CA GLN A 156 -23.80 -20.33 -24.65
C GLN A 156 -23.21 -21.74 -24.65
N VAL A 157 -22.43 -22.09 -25.67
CA VAL A 157 -21.80 -23.41 -25.74
C VAL A 157 -20.51 -23.39 -24.93
N ILE A 158 -20.39 -24.34 -24.02
CA ILE A 158 -19.20 -24.50 -23.18
C ILE A 158 -18.53 -25.80 -23.54
N ILE A 159 -17.21 -25.77 -23.65
CA ILE A 159 -16.40 -26.97 -23.85
C ILE A 159 -15.52 -27.28 -22.65
N ALA A 160 -15.23 -28.56 -22.51
CA ALA A 160 -14.20 -29.06 -21.62
C ALA A 160 -13.57 -30.28 -22.27
N MET A 161 -12.31 -30.51 -21.95
CA MET A 161 -11.57 -31.68 -22.39
C MET A 161 -11.32 -32.56 -21.16
N ASP A 162 -11.36 -33.88 -21.31
CA ASP A 162 -10.96 -34.76 -20.21
C ASP A 162 -9.48 -34.55 -19.85
N PRO A 163 -9.06 -34.90 -18.62
CA PRO A 163 -7.69 -34.66 -18.17
C PRO A 163 -6.63 -35.20 -19.14
N ASN A 164 -6.86 -36.37 -19.74
CA ASN A 164 -5.91 -37.02 -20.64
C ASN A 164 -5.96 -36.49 -22.09
N GLY A 165 -6.86 -35.56 -22.41
CA GLY A 165 -7.01 -35.05 -23.77
C GLY A 165 -7.48 -36.09 -24.78
N THR A 166 -8.24 -37.09 -24.35
CA THR A 166 -8.78 -38.14 -25.23
C THR A 166 -10.18 -37.82 -25.74
N ARG A 167 -10.95 -37.00 -25.02
CA ARG A 167 -12.34 -36.68 -25.29
C ARG A 167 -12.63 -35.20 -25.08
N VAL A 168 -13.45 -34.65 -25.98
CA VAL A 168 -13.96 -33.28 -25.89
C VAL A 168 -15.46 -33.32 -25.67
N TYR A 169 -15.92 -32.55 -24.69
CA TYR A 169 -17.33 -32.41 -24.33
C TYR A 169 -17.76 -31.01 -24.73
N ALA A 170 -18.81 -30.88 -25.52
CA ALA A 170 -19.46 -29.62 -25.84
C ALA A 170 -20.91 -29.67 -25.38
N VAL A 171 -21.28 -28.76 -24.48
CA VAL A 171 -22.65 -28.67 -23.95
C VAL A 171 -23.26 -27.38 -24.45
N GLY A 172 -24.23 -27.50 -25.34
CA GLY A 172 -25.05 -26.39 -25.83
C GLY A 172 -26.44 -26.40 -25.21
N PHE A 173 -27.35 -25.65 -25.82
CA PHE A 173 -28.68 -25.43 -25.27
C PHE A 173 -29.61 -26.64 -25.42
N HIS A 174 -29.49 -27.37 -26.53
CA HIS A 174 -30.35 -28.53 -26.85
C HIS A 174 -29.63 -29.87 -26.84
N HIS A 175 -28.32 -29.88 -27.08
CA HIS A 175 -27.54 -31.11 -27.22
C HIS A 175 -26.26 -31.07 -26.40
N THR A 176 -25.77 -32.25 -26.06
CA THR A 176 -24.41 -32.47 -25.59
C THR A 176 -23.70 -33.35 -26.60
N VAL A 177 -22.57 -32.86 -27.11
CA VAL A 177 -21.72 -33.59 -28.05
C VAL A 177 -20.47 -34.06 -27.32
N ILE A 178 -20.14 -35.33 -27.50
CA ILE A 178 -18.90 -35.93 -26.99
C ILE A 178 -18.14 -36.47 -28.17
N ILE A 179 -16.90 -36.02 -28.31
CA ILE A 179 -16.02 -36.43 -29.40
C ILE A 179 -14.84 -37.18 -28.80
N ASP A 180 -14.65 -38.41 -29.24
CA ASP A 180 -13.44 -39.17 -28.95
C ASP A 180 -12.38 -38.85 -30.02
N ILE A 181 -11.27 -38.23 -29.59
CA ILE A 181 -10.26 -37.66 -30.50
C ILE A 181 -9.57 -38.76 -31.32
N LYS A 182 -9.35 -39.93 -30.71
CA LYS A 182 -8.65 -41.05 -31.36
C LYS A 182 -9.50 -41.68 -32.45
N THR A 183 -10.78 -41.90 -32.16
CA THR A 183 -11.71 -42.56 -33.09
C THR A 183 -12.38 -41.58 -34.05
N LYS A 184 -12.36 -40.28 -33.75
CA LYS A 184 -13.10 -39.21 -34.45
C LYS A 184 -14.60 -39.47 -34.51
N VAL A 185 -15.12 -40.23 -33.55
CA VAL A 185 -16.55 -40.53 -33.44
C VAL A 185 -17.19 -39.48 -32.55
N ASP A 186 -18.21 -38.83 -33.07
CA ASP A 186 -19.09 -37.95 -32.33
C ASP A 186 -20.30 -38.72 -31.78
N ARG A 187 -20.67 -38.39 -30.56
CA ARG A 187 -21.89 -38.90 -29.93
C ARG A 187 -22.71 -37.72 -29.47
N ILE A 188 -23.91 -37.61 -30.04
CA ILE A 188 -24.84 -36.52 -29.77
C ILE A 188 -25.93 -37.05 -28.83
N TYR A 189 -26.08 -36.40 -27.69
CA TYR A 189 -27.13 -36.68 -26.72
C TYR A 189 -28.10 -35.51 -26.66
N HIS A 190 -29.40 -35.79 -26.73
CA HIS A 190 -30.40 -34.76 -26.49
C HIS A 190 -30.44 -34.37 -25.01
N LYS A 191 -30.68 -33.09 -24.72
CA LYS A 191 -30.78 -32.56 -23.35
C LYS A 191 -31.75 -33.36 -22.47
N ASN A 192 -32.86 -33.84 -23.03
CA ASN A 192 -33.85 -34.61 -22.28
C ASN A 192 -33.29 -35.95 -21.77
N ASP A 193 -32.37 -36.55 -22.53
CA ASP A 193 -31.74 -37.83 -22.18
C ASP A 193 -30.63 -37.64 -21.13
N VAL A 194 -29.93 -36.50 -21.18
CA VAL A 194 -28.80 -36.18 -20.28
C VAL A 194 -29.29 -35.65 -18.93
N PHE A 195 -30.24 -34.70 -18.94
CA PHE A 195 -30.66 -33.98 -17.73
C PHE A 195 -31.94 -34.53 -17.10
N GLY A 196 -32.55 -35.56 -17.71
CA GLY A 196 -33.64 -36.32 -17.10
C GLY A 196 -34.75 -35.45 -16.51
N LEU A 197 -35.43 -34.66 -17.35
CA LEU A 197 -36.58 -33.84 -16.91
C LEU A 197 -37.74 -34.67 -16.32
N GLY A 198 -37.71 -36.00 -16.39
CA GLY A 198 -38.71 -36.90 -15.82
C GLY A 198 -38.65 -37.13 -14.32
N LEU A 199 -37.60 -36.67 -13.60
CA LEU A 199 -37.42 -36.98 -12.17
C LEU A 199 -37.82 -35.85 -11.19
N ILE A 200 -38.28 -34.69 -11.67
CA ILE A 200 -38.70 -33.57 -10.81
C ILE A 200 -40.18 -33.22 -11.07
N GLY A 201 -41.06 -34.22 -10.95
CA GLY A 201 -42.52 -34.05 -11.07
C GLY A 201 -43.00 -33.51 -12.44
N PRO A 202 -44.30 -33.61 -12.75
CA PRO A 202 -44.82 -32.91 -13.91
C PRO A 202 -44.59 -31.40 -13.73
N PRO A 203 -44.12 -30.68 -14.76
CA PRO A 203 -44.12 -29.23 -14.72
C PRO A 203 -45.55 -28.76 -14.40
N PRO A 204 -45.75 -27.80 -13.49
CA PRO A 204 -47.08 -27.24 -13.27
C PRO A 204 -47.65 -26.82 -14.62
N LEU A 205 -48.83 -27.36 -14.93
CA LEU A 205 -49.56 -27.22 -16.19
C LEU A 205 -49.47 -25.77 -16.71
N GLY A 206 -48.76 -25.56 -17.82
CA GLY A 206 -48.78 -24.30 -18.59
C GLY A 206 -47.48 -23.49 -18.66
N LEU A 207 -46.34 -24.00 -18.19
CA LEU A 207 -45.03 -23.36 -18.40
C LEU A 207 -44.16 -24.22 -19.31
N ASP A 208 -44.21 -23.90 -20.61
CA ASP A 208 -43.32 -24.43 -21.62
C ASP A 208 -41.87 -23.99 -21.33
N GLU A 209 -40.97 -24.98 -21.36
CA GLU A 209 -39.51 -24.90 -21.41
C GLU A 209 -38.75 -24.37 -20.18
N ILE A 210 -38.26 -25.32 -19.36
CA ILE A 210 -37.22 -25.07 -18.36
C ILE A 210 -35.86 -25.00 -19.07
N HIS A 211 -35.36 -23.79 -19.26
CA HIS A 211 -34.01 -23.57 -19.79
C HIS A 211 -32.98 -23.58 -18.65
N VAL A 212 -32.17 -24.63 -18.60
CA VAL A 212 -30.89 -24.66 -17.89
C VAL A 212 -29.85 -24.10 -18.85
N PHE A 213 -29.22 -22.99 -18.48
CA PHE A 213 -28.13 -22.37 -19.21
C PHE A 213 -26.82 -22.82 -18.59
N SER A 214 -26.04 -23.61 -19.32
CA SER A 214 -24.67 -23.96 -18.93
C SER A 214 -23.84 -22.67 -18.81
N LYS A 215 -23.15 -22.52 -17.69
CA LYS A 215 -22.30 -21.33 -17.41
C LYS A 215 -20.85 -21.68 -17.12
N ALA A 216 -20.57 -22.88 -16.62
CA ALA A 216 -19.21 -23.37 -16.42
C ALA A 216 -19.20 -24.91 -16.43
N MET A 217 -18.08 -25.51 -16.85
CA MET A 217 -17.95 -26.97 -16.97
C MET A 217 -16.57 -27.46 -16.56
N PHE A 218 -16.52 -28.62 -15.93
CA PHE A 218 -15.28 -29.32 -15.56
C PHE A 218 -15.43 -30.83 -15.76
N VAL A 219 -14.38 -31.49 -16.24
CA VAL A 219 -14.32 -32.96 -16.43
C VAL A 219 -13.30 -33.55 -15.46
N SER A 220 -13.72 -34.47 -14.60
CA SER A 220 -12.80 -35.20 -13.71
C SER A 220 -12.14 -36.40 -14.37
N GLU A 221 -11.11 -36.91 -13.71
CA GLU A 221 -10.36 -38.09 -14.13
C GLU A 221 -11.19 -39.37 -14.15
N ASP A 222 -12.23 -39.45 -13.31
CA ASP A 222 -13.20 -40.56 -13.34
C ASP A 222 -14.32 -40.36 -14.38
N HIS A 223 -14.07 -39.54 -15.40
CA HIS A 223 -14.97 -39.26 -16.52
C HIS A 223 -16.35 -38.73 -16.09
N ARG A 224 -16.39 -37.93 -15.02
CA ARG A 224 -17.61 -37.23 -14.61
C ARG A 224 -17.57 -35.79 -15.09
N LEU A 225 -18.72 -35.33 -15.57
CA LEU A 225 -18.93 -33.96 -16.01
C LEU A 225 -19.65 -33.20 -14.91
N TYR A 226 -19.02 -32.12 -14.44
CA TYR A 226 -19.61 -31.18 -13.50
C TYR A 226 -20.03 -29.97 -14.30
N LEU A 227 -21.33 -29.74 -14.33
CA LEU A 227 -21.93 -28.64 -15.08
C LEU A 227 -22.62 -27.69 -14.12
N VAL A 228 -22.14 -26.45 -14.10
CA VAL A 228 -22.79 -25.37 -13.37
C VAL A 228 -23.70 -24.65 -14.34
N GLY A 229 -24.97 -24.56 -13.98
CA GLY A 229 -25.98 -23.93 -14.79
C GLY A 229 -26.86 -22.98 -13.99
N GLN A 230 -27.56 -22.13 -14.73
CA GLN A 230 -28.56 -21.22 -14.19
C GLN A 230 -29.93 -21.57 -14.75
N ARG A 231 -30.93 -21.60 -13.89
CA ARG A 231 -32.34 -21.78 -14.24
C ARG A 231 -33.10 -20.50 -13.94
N HIS A 232 -33.96 -20.08 -14.85
CA HIS A 232 -34.90 -18.99 -14.64
C HIS A 232 -36.29 -19.54 -14.29
N TYR A 233 -36.86 -19.12 -13.16
CA TYR A 233 -38.20 -19.54 -12.72
C TYR A 233 -38.91 -18.38 -12.02
N ASN A 234 -40.06 -17.92 -12.52
CA ASN A 234 -40.88 -16.89 -11.87
C ASN A 234 -40.09 -15.65 -11.34
N PHE A 235 -39.19 -15.09 -12.17
CA PHE A 235 -38.30 -13.96 -11.82
C PHE A 235 -37.21 -14.26 -10.78
N GLN A 236 -37.10 -15.51 -10.33
CA GLN A 236 -35.97 -16.04 -9.59
C GLN A 236 -34.97 -16.69 -10.53
N TYR A 237 -33.69 -16.53 -10.20
CA TYR A 237 -32.64 -17.33 -10.78
C TYR A 237 -32.08 -18.27 -9.74
N LEU A 238 -31.93 -19.53 -10.15
CA LEU A 238 -31.44 -20.62 -9.34
C LEU A 238 -30.14 -21.14 -9.98
N ALA A 239 -29.06 -21.20 -9.22
CA ALA A 239 -27.81 -21.82 -9.65
C ALA A 239 -27.83 -23.30 -9.27
N TYR A 240 -27.45 -24.18 -10.20
CA TYR A 240 -27.43 -25.63 -10.01
C TYR A 240 -26.08 -26.23 -10.39
N LEU A 241 -25.70 -27.28 -9.66
CA LEU A 241 -24.62 -28.19 -10.05
C LEU A 241 -25.23 -29.52 -10.51
N HIS A 242 -25.05 -29.84 -11.78
CA HIS A 242 -25.33 -31.16 -12.33
C HIS A 242 -24.06 -32.00 -12.34
N VAL A 243 -24.14 -33.23 -11.83
CA VAL A 243 -23.05 -34.20 -11.90
C VAL A 243 -23.49 -35.35 -12.79
N LEU A 244 -22.81 -35.52 -13.91
CA LEU A 244 -23.11 -36.54 -14.92
C LEU A 244 -21.96 -37.54 -14.99
N ASP A 245 -22.29 -38.83 -15.09
CA ASP A 245 -21.34 -39.92 -15.29
C ASP A 245 -21.28 -40.31 -16.77
N TYR A 246 -20.09 -40.23 -17.36
CA TYR A 246 -19.80 -40.65 -18.73
C TYR A 246 -18.79 -41.82 -18.76
N SER A 247 -18.61 -42.55 -17.66
CA SER A 247 -17.71 -43.71 -17.63
C SER A 247 -18.19 -44.87 -18.52
N ASP A 248 -19.50 -45.06 -18.66
CA ASP A 248 -20.12 -46.13 -19.47
C ASP A 248 -20.58 -45.64 -20.85
N LEU A 249 -19.71 -44.87 -21.50
CA LEU A 249 -20.00 -44.34 -22.83
C LEU A 249 -20.26 -45.48 -23.83
N ASP A 250 -19.52 -46.59 -23.79
CA ASP A 250 -19.64 -47.69 -24.78
C ASP A 250 -21.05 -48.28 -24.92
N HIS A 251 -21.91 -48.12 -23.91
CA HIS A 251 -23.33 -48.51 -23.97
C HIS A 251 -24.28 -47.35 -24.30
N ASN A 252 -23.77 -46.21 -24.75
CA ASN A 252 -24.49 -44.94 -24.99
C ASN A 252 -25.30 -44.48 -23.78
N ARG A 253 -24.79 -44.69 -22.57
CA ARG A 253 -25.47 -44.31 -21.33
C ARG A 253 -24.78 -43.14 -20.67
N VAL A 254 -25.52 -42.05 -20.55
CA VAL A 254 -25.18 -40.91 -19.69
C VAL A 254 -26.03 -41.05 -18.44
N ARG A 255 -25.40 -41.04 -17.26
CA ARG A 255 -26.14 -41.16 -16.00
C ARG A 255 -26.07 -39.86 -15.21
N LEU A 256 -27.23 -39.26 -14.95
CA LEU A 256 -27.33 -38.20 -13.96
C LEU A 256 -27.12 -38.76 -12.55
N ILE A 257 -26.06 -38.32 -11.88
CA ILE A 257 -25.72 -38.75 -10.51
C ILE A 257 -26.48 -37.89 -9.50
N SER A 258 -26.40 -36.56 -9.64
CA SER A 258 -27.05 -35.62 -8.71
C SER A 258 -27.33 -34.28 -9.37
N VAL A 259 -28.32 -33.58 -8.83
CA VAL A 259 -28.63 -32.17 -9.12
C VAL A 259 -28.72 -31.45 -7.78
N ASN A 260 -27.84 -30.48 -7.56
CA ASN A 260 -27.79 -29.74 -6.31
C ASN A 260 -28.12 -28.28 -6.57
N GLU A 261 -29.11 -27.76 -5.84
CA GLU A 261 -29.38 -26.32 -5.82
C GLU A 261 -28.30 -25.63 -4.98
N LEU A 262 -27.58 -24.70 -5.60
CA LEU A 262 -26.46 -24.00 -5.00
C LEU A 262 -26.88 -22.68 -4.34
N SER A 263 -27.76 -21.93 -5.02
CA SER A 263 -28.28 -20.65 -4.52
C SER A 263 -29.54 -20.22 -5.27
N ALA A 264 -30.36 -19.40 -4.60
CA ALA A 264 -31.56 -18.78 -5.14
C ALA A 264 -31.51 -17.26 -4.93
N PHE A 265 -31.84 -16.48 -5.97
CA PHE A 265 -31.84 -15.01 -5.87
C PHE A 265 -32.93 -14.33 -6.71
N ASN A 266 -33.45 -13.23 -6.17
CA ASN A 266 -34.44 -12.36 -6.81
C ASN A 266 -33.74 -11.12 -7.40
N PHE A 267 -33.89 -10.83 -8.70
CA PHE A 267 -33.44 -9.54 -9.25
C PHE A 267 -34.53 -8.49 -9.09
N GLY A 268 -34.22 -7.39 -8.39
CA GLY A 268 -35.18 -6.33 -8.09
C GLY A 268 -35.43 -5.33 -9.23
N THR A 269 -34.60 -5.29 -10.28
CA THR A 269 -34.73 -4.27 -11.35
C THR A 269 -34.36 -4.76 -12.75
N ALA A 270 -34.90 -4.10 -13.78
CA ALA A 270 -34.63 -4.40 -15.20
C ALA A 270 -33.20 -4.04 -15.66
N ALA A 271 -32.48 -3.14 -14.96
CA ALA A 271 -31.08 -2.84 -15.26
C ALA A 271 -30.13 -3.99 -14.87
N GLN A 272 -30.45 -4.75 -13.81
CA GLN A 272 -29.79 -6.02 -13.48
C GLN A 272 -30.14 -7.15 -14.46
N ARG A 273 -31.13 -6.97 -15.35
CA ARG A 273 -31.37 -7.91 -16.45
C ARG A 273 -30.39 -7.72 -17.61
N ILE A 274 -29.54 -6.68 -17.63
CA ILE A 274 -28.60 -6.47 -18.75
C ILE A 274 -27.26 -7.19 -18.49
N THR A 275 -26.91 -7.51 -17.24
CA THR A 275 -25.80 -8.44 -16.89
C THR A 275 -26.14 -9.91 -17.16
N ARG A 276 -27.10 -10.19 -18.06
CA ARG A 276 -27.71 -11.48 -18.40
C ARG A 276 -26.74 -12.63 -18.77
N PHE A 277 -25.44 -12.36 -18.82
CA PHE A 277 -24.44 -13.28 -19.33
C PHE A 277 -23.16 -13.41 -18.49
N SER A 278 -23.01 -12.76 -17.33
CA SER A 278 -21.73 -12.91 -16.59
C SER A 278 -21.47 -14.37 -16.28
N ALA A 279 -20.35 -14.88 -16.80
CA ALA A 279 -19.94 -16.26 -16.65
C ALA A 279 -19.90 -16.64 -15.16
N MET A 280 -20.52 -17.78 -14.80
CA MET A 280 -20.17 -18.44 -13.56
C MET A 280 -18.81 -19.11 -13.78
N SER A 281 -18.09 -19.39 -12.71
CA SER A 281 -16.84 -20.12 -12.80
C SER A 281 -16.91 -21.38 -11.98
N ILE A 282 -16.31 -22.45 -12.49
CA ILE A 282 -16.10 -23.68 -11.76
C ILE A 282 -14.65 -24.09 -11.93
N HIS A 283 -14.03 -24.49 -10.83
CA HIS A 283 -12.76 -25.19 -10.85
C HIS A 283 -12.82 -26.29 -9.80
N ALA A 284 -12.17 -27.42 -10.06
CA ALA A 284 -12.19 -28.54 -9.16
C ALA A 284 -10.78 -29.08 -8.93
N TYR A 285 -10.56 -29.54 -7.72
CA TYR A 285 -9.36 -30.21 -7.27
C TYR A 285 -9.71 -31.62 -6.84
N PHE A 286 -9.00 -32.58 -7.40
CA PHE A 286 -9.16 -33.99 -7.14
C PHE A 286 -7.80 -34.56 -6.77
N ASP A 287 -7.62 -34.82 -5.48
CA ASP A 287 -6.52 -35.62 -4.94
C ASP A 287 -7.03 -37.03 -4.58
N GLU A 288 -6.10 -37.94 -4.25
CA GLU A 288 -6.44 -39.29 -3.78
C GLU A 288 -7.29 -39.25 -2.50
N GLU A 289 -7.05 -38.25 -1.63
CA GLU A 289 -7.71 -38.11 -0.33
C GLU A 289 -8.87 -37.09 -0.32
N GLU A 290 -8.79 -36.03 -1.13
CA GLU A 290 -9.76 -34.93 -1.12
C GLU A 290 -10.29 -34.55 -2.50
N LYS A 291 -11.58 -34.23 -2.56
CA LYS A 291 -12.26 -33.82 -3.79
C LYS A 291 -13.06 -32.57 -3.50
N ILE A 292 -12.50 -31.43 -3.88
CA ILE A 292 -13.08 -30.12 -3.60
C ILE A 292 -13.43 -29.44 -4.92
N ILE A 293 -14.66 -28.93 -5.01
CA ILE A 293 -15.12 -28.14 -6.15
C ILE A 293 -15.37 -26.72 -5.65
N ILE A 294 -14.85 -25.75 -6.38
CA ILE A 294 -15.07 -24.33 -6.15
C ILE A 294 -15.97 -23.79 -7.24
N ILE A 295 -17.05 -23.12 -6.83
CA ILE A 295 -18.00 -22.50 -7.74
C ILE A 295 -18.11 -21.03 -7.38
N GLY A 296 -17.79 -20.15 -8.32
CA GLY A 296 -17.99 -18.72 -8.23
C GLY A 296 -19.32 -18.30 -8.87
N ILE A 297 -20.13 -17.54 -8.13
CA ILE A 297 -21.44 -17.03 -8.56
C ILE A 297 -21.40 -15.49 -8.49
N PRO A 298 -20.87 -14.81 -9.51
CA PRO A 298 -20.54 -13.38 -9.44
C PRO A 298 -21.75 -12.46 -9.28
N HIS A 299 -22.94 -12.87 -9.74
CA HIS A 299 -24.16 -12.05 -9.64
C HIS A 299 -24.63 -11.80 -8.20
N VAL A 300 -24.20 -12.66 -7.28
CA VAL A 300 -24.51 -12.57 -5.85
C VAL A 300 -23.26 -12.37 -5.00
N ASP A 301 -22.09 -12.25 -5.64
CA ASP A 301 -20.79 -12.11 -4.98
C ASP A 301 -20.48 -13.25 -3.99
N ILE A 302 -20.77 -14.51 -4.39
CA ILE A 302 -20.61 -15.71 -3.55
C ILE A 302 -19.65 -16.71 -4.20
N ILE A 303 -18.87 -17.37 -3.35
CA ILE A 303 -18.15 -18.60 -3.69
C ILE A 303 -18.62 -19.74 -2.80
N LEU A 304 -18.78 -20.91 -3.39
CA LEU A 304 -19.10 -22.14 -2.70
C LEU A 304 -17.94 -23.11 -2.87
N LEU A 305 -17.44 -23.64 -1.74
CA LEU A 305 -16.58 -24.80 -1.72
C LEU A 305 -17.44 -26.00 -1.37
N LEU A 306 -17.39 -27.00 -2.23
CA LEU A 306 -18.14 -28.24 -2.12
C LEU A 306 -17.14 -29.38 -1.91
N SER A 307 -17.32 -30.17 -0.86
CA SER A 307 -16.65 -31.46 -0.74
C SER A 307 -17.48 -32.51 -1.47
N PHE A 308 -16.80 -33.37 -2.21
CA PHE A 308 -17.43 -34.42 -2.98
C PHE A 308 -16.96 -35.80 -2.52
N ASN A 309 -17.91 -36.71 -2.34
CA ASN A 309 -17.60 -38.13 -2.16
C ASN A 309 -18.20 -38.91 -3.33
N ARG A 310 -17.46 -39.90 -3.87
CA ARG A 310 -17.87 -40.67 -5.06
C ARG A 310 -19.29 -41.27 -4.97
N THR A 311 -19.75 -41.54 -3.76
CA THR A 311 -21.03 -42.20 -3.45
C THR A 311 -22.15 -41.25 -3.01
N HIS A 312 -21.85 -39.99 -2.71
CA HIS A 312 -22.81 -39.04 -2.14
C HIS A 312 -22.89 -37.75 -2.97
N SER A 313 -23.97 -37.00 -2.80
CA SER A 313 -24.09 -35.69 -3.43
C SER A 313 -23.05 -34.71 -2.85
N PRO A 314 -22.52 -33.76 -3.64
CA PRO A 314 -21.67 -32.68 -3.16
C PRO A 314 -22.26 -31.97 -1.94
N VAL A 315 -21.45 -31.72 -0.92
CA VAL A 315 -21.84 -31.01 0.31
C VAL A 315 -21.09 -29.69 0.38
N ILE A 316 -21.80 -28.60 0.66
CA ILE A 316 -21.17 -27.29 0.88
C ILE A 316 -20.38 -27.34 2.19
N ILE A 317 -19.06 -27.21 2.09
CA ILE A 317 -18.16 -27.15 3.26
C ILE A 317 -17.87 -25.71 3.67
N LYS A 318 -17.88 -24.78 2.71
CA LYS A 318 -17.64 -23.35 2.98
C LYS A 318 -18.39 -22.49 1.99
N ARG A 319 -18.99 -21.41 2.50
CA ARG A 319 -19.63 -20.36 1.72
C ARG A 319 -18.92 -19.05 2.03
N HIS A 320 -18.35 -18.42 1.02
CA HIS A 320 -17.67 -17.15 1.15
C HIS A 320 -18.47 -16.08 0.41
N GLU A 321 -18.79 -14.99 1.10
CA GLU A 321 -19.50 -13.84 0.53
C GLU A 321 -18.57 -12.63 0.53
N SER A 322 -18.59 -11.85 -0.54
CA SER A 322 -17.79 -10.64 -0.60
C SER A 322 -18.28 -9.60 0.41
N VAL A 323 -17.34 -8.88 1.03
CA VAL A 323 -17.64 -7.78 1.96
C VAL A 323 -18.37 -6.63 1.24
N ASN A 324 -18.02 -6.40 -0.03
CA ASN A 324 -18.62 -5.36 -0.87
C ASN A 324 -19.55 -6.01 -1.89
N LYS A 325 -20.81 -5.58 -1.96
CA LYS A 325 -21.78 -6.07 -2.95
C LYS A 325 -21.63 -5.35 -4.29
N GLY A 326 -21.89 -6.04 -5.39
CA GLY A 326 -21.86 -5.53 -6.76
C GLY A 326 -20.48 -5.51 -7.40
N VAL A 327 -19.54 -6.31 -6.91
CA VAL A 327 -18.12 -6.32 -7.30
C VAL A 327 -17.77 -7.47 -8.25
N GLY A 328 -18.73 -8.32 -8.62
CA GLY A 328 -18.48 -9.46 -9.50
C GLY A 328 -17.49 -10.48 -8.88
N PHE A 329 -17.57 -10.68 -7.57
CA PHE A 329 -16.71 -11.60 -6.83
C PHE A 329 -17.01 -13.06 -7.21
N GLY A 330 -15.99 -13.78 -7.67
CA GLY A 330 -16.14 -15.15 -8.17
C GLY A 330 -16.47 -15.23 -9.67
N LYS A 331 -16.21 -14.16 -10.44
CA LYS A 331 -16.31 -14.23 -11.92
C LYS A 331 -15.37 -15.29 -12.49
N SER A 332 -14.20 -15.44 -11.88
CA SER A 332 -13.25 -16.51 -12.18
C SER A 332 -12.64 -17.03 -10.87
N VAL A 333 -12.49 -18.35 -10.78
CA VAL A 333 -11.96 -19.07 -9.63
C VAL A 333 -10.96 -20.12 -10.08
N ALA A 334 -9.96 -20.36 -9.25
CA ALA A 334 -8.92 -21.35 -9.48
C ALA A 334 -8.52 -22.02 -8.17
N PHE A 335 -8.14 -23.29 -8.24
CA PHE A 335 -7.65 -24.06 -7.09
C PHE A 335 -6.14 -24.32 -7.23
N PHE A 336 -5.44 -24.43 -6.09
CA PHE A 336 -4.01 -24.74 -5.99
C PHE A 336 -3.77 -25.97 -5.12
N HIS A 337 -2.69 -26.72 -5.37
CA HIS A 337 -2.41 -27.98 -4.66
C HIS A 337 -2.25 -27.83 -3.13
N ASP A 338 -1.90 -26.64 -2.63
CA ASP A 338 -1.75 -26.39 -1.18
C ASP A 338 -3.05 -25.99 -0.45
N HIS A 339 -4.20 -26.53 -0.86
CA HIS A 339 -5.51 -26.22 -0.25
C HIS A 339 -5.80 -24.72 -0.21
N THR A 340 -5.33 -24.00 -1.21
CA THR A 340 -5.61 -22.58 -1.41
C THR A 340 -6.36 -22.39 -2.71
N TYR A 341 -7.09 -21.29 -2.81
CA TYR A 341 -7.85 -20.96 -4.00
C TYR A 341 -7.80 -19.46 -4.30
N ALA A 342 -7.82 -19.13 -5.58
CA ALA A 342 -7.85 -17.77 -6.07
C ALA A 342 -9.24 -17.39 -6.53
N VAL A 343 -9.55 -16.11 -6.33
CA VAL A 343 -10.82 -15.51 -6.70
C VAL A 343 -10.56 -14.18 -7.35
N LEU A 344 -11.15 -13.97 -8.52
CA LEU A 344 -11.18 -12.67 -9.15
C LEU A 344 -12.30 -11.80 -8.57
N ALA A 345 -11.94 -10.60 -8.12
CA ALA A 345 -12.83 -9.56 -7.61
C ALA A 345 -12.69 -8.27 -8.45
N HIS A 346 -13.76 -7.81 -9.08
CA HIS A 346 -13.77 -6.57 -9.89
C HIS A 346 -14.17 -5.37 -9.02
N GLY A 347 -13.61 -4.18 -9.26
CA GLY A 347 -14.02 -2.95 -8.58
C GLY A 347 -13.69 -2.87 -7.08
N GLN A 348 -12.83 -3.74 -6.55
CA GLN A 348 -12.37 -3.68 -5.15
C GLN A 348 -10.97 -3.10 -4.98
N SER A 349 -10.23 -2.84 -6.06
CA SER A 349 -8.89 -2.30 -5.90
C SER A 349 -8.96 -0.82 -5.50
N THR A 350 -8.33 -0.48 -4.38
CA THR A 350 -8.09 0.91 -3.98
C THR A 350 -6.85 1.50 -4.67
N LEU A 351 -6.18 0.72 -5.51
CA LEU A 351 -4.93 1.11 -6.15
C LEU A 351 -5.22 1.91 -7.43
N PRO A 352 -4.54 3.03 -7.67
CA PRO A 352 -4.82 3.89 -8.82
C PRO A 352 -4.46 3.23 -10.17
N TRP A 353 -3.76 2.09 -10.16
CA TRP A 353 -3.32 1.37 -11.36
C TRP A 353 -4.06 0.06 -11.63
N SER A 354 -5.05 -0.32 -10.81
CA SER A 354 -5.83 -1.55 -11.05
C SER A 354 -7.32 -1.33 -10.81
N THR A 355 -8.16 -1.92 -11.66
CA THR A 355 -9.63 -1.94 -11.46
C THR A 355 -10.11 -3.24 -10.82
N SER A 356 -9.24 -4.23 -10.65
CA SER A 356 -9.58 -5.57 -10.14
C SER A 356 -8.46 -6.15 -9.31
N GLN A 357 -8.75 -7.22 -8.58
CA GLN A 357 -7.75 -7.94 -7.81
C GLN A 357 -8.09 -9.43 -7.71
N VAL A 358 -7.05 -10.25 -7.66
CA VAL A 358 -7.09 -11.67 -7.35
C VAL A 358 -6.82 -11.83 -5.86
N GLN A 359 -7.79 -12.42 -5.16
CA GLN A 359 -7.72 -12.69 -3.73
C GLN A 359 -7.49 -14.19 -3.52
N ILE A 360 -6.47 -14.52 -2.73
CA ILE A 360 -6.13 -15.91 -2.39
C ILE A 360 -6.64 -16.23 -0.99
N TYR A 361 -7.25 -17.40 -0.84
CA TYR A 361 -7.82 -17.87 0.42
C TYR A 361 -7.35 -19.29 0.71
N SER A 362 -7.35 -19.67 1.99
CA SER A 362 -7.25 -21.06 2.40
C SER A 362 -8.64 -21.72 2.44
N VAL A 363 -8.69 -22.99 2.04
CA VAL A 363 -9.86 -23.86 2.20
C VAL A 363 -10.24 -23.98 3.68
N TYR A 364 -9.24 -24.17 4.56
CA TYR A 364 -9.44 -24.52 5.97
C TYR A 364 -9.48 -23.33 6.94
N ASP A 365 -9.02 -22.16 6.52
CA ASP A 365 -9.10 -20.96 7.35
C ASP A 365 -10.57 -20.50 7.48
N GLU A 366 -11.08 -20.30 8.68
CA GLU A 366 -12.44 -19.77 8.88
C GLU A 366 -12.54 -18.26 8.58
N SER A 367 -11.40 -17.58 8.46
CA SER A 367 -11.35 -16.17 8.12
C SER A 367 -11.91 -15.90 6.71
N ASN A 368 -12.71 -14.85 6.59
CA ASN A 368 -13.11 -14.29 5.31
C ASN A 368 -12.09 -13.26 4.77
N GLN A 369 -10.94 -13.13 5.40
CA GLN A 369 -9.86 -12.26 4.90
C GLN A 369 -8.97 -13.04 3.92
N PRO A 370 -8.57 -12.42 2.80
CA PRO A 370 -7.64 -13.06 1.88
C PRO A 370 -6.27 -13.21 2.55
N LEU A 371 -5.63 -14.36 2.35
CA LEU A 371 -4.23 -14.59 2.70
C LEU A 371 -3.32 -13.64 1.90
N PHE A 372 -3.70 -13.39 0.65
CA PHE A 372 -2.90 -12.61 -0.28
C PHE A 372 -3.78 -11.93 -1.35
N VAL A 373 -3.34 -10.77 -1.84
CA VAL A 373 -4.04 -9.98 -2.88
C VAL A 373 -3.06 -9.52 -3.97
N PHE A 374 -3.40 -9.77 -5.24
CA PHE A 374 -2.67 -9.31 -6.41
C PHE A 374 -3.58 -8.49 -7.33
N PRO A 375 -3.13 -7.37 -7.93
CA PRO A 375 -1.87 -6.69 -7.66
C PRO A 375 -1.87 -6.03 -6.27
N ASN A 376 -0.68 -5.68 -5.79
CA ASN A 376 -0.45 -4.93 -4.54
C ASN A 376 0.69 -3.92 -4.73
N ASN A 377 1.10 -3.24 -3.65
CA ASN A 377 2.17 -2.22 -3.71
C ASN A 377 3.54 -2.78 -4.11
N GLN A 378 3.79 -4.08 -3.90
CA GLN A 378 5.06 -4.73 -4.24
C GLN A 378 5.01 -5.47 -5.58
N GLN A 379 3.83 -5.95 -5.98
CA GLN A 379 3.58 -6.65 -7.23
C GLN A 379 2.51 -5.91 -8.04
N THR A 380 2.93 -5.09 -8.99
CA THR A 380 2.05 -4.31 -9.87
C THR A 380 1.74 -5.07 -11.16
N ILE A 381 0.69 -4.67 -11.89
CA ILE A 381 0.46 -5.16 -13.25
C ILE A 381 1.49 -4.45 -14.17
N PRO A 382 2.34 -5.19 -14.91
CA PRO A 382 3.30 -4.60 -15.84
C PRO A 382 2.61 -3.62 -16.80
N THR A 383 3.19 -2.45 -17.00
CA THR A 383 2.70 -1.50 -18.01
C THR A 383 2.94 -2.08 -19.41
N MET A 384 1.93 -2.75 -19.95
CA MET A 384 1.95 -3.13 -21.37
C MET A 384 1.74 -1.83 -22.17
N ASN A 385 2.65 -1.54 -23.11
CA ASN A 385 2.82 -0.27 -23.85
C ASN A 385 1.60 0.27 -24.64
N LEU A 386 0.39 -0.26 -24.43
CA LEU A 386 -0.78 -0.07 -25.30
C LEU A 386 -1.91 0.76 -24.67
N ILE A 387 -2.02 0.88 -23.34
CA ILE A 387 -3.11 1.62 -22.66
C ILE A 387 -2.62 2.29 -21.38
N GLN A 388 -3.16 3.45 -20.99
CA GLN A 388 -2.89 4.08 -19.70
C GLN A 388 -3.65 3.36 -18.56
N PRO A 389 -3.04 3.11 -17.39
CA PRO A 389 -3.71 2.54 -16.22
C PRO A 389 -4.93 3.38 -15.78
N PRO A 390 -5.90 2.79 -15.06
CA PRO A 390 -5.86 1.47 -14.42
C PRO A 390 -6.21 0.28 -15.34
N TYR A 391 -5.62 -0.88 -15.08
CA TYR A 391 -5.88 -2.12 -15.83
C TYR A 391 -6.80 -3.07 -15.06
N GLY A 392 -7.73 -3.75 -15.74
CA GLY A 392 -8.48 -4.88 -15.20
C GLY A 392 -7.87 -6.24 -15.53
N ILE A 393 -8.09 -7.21 -14.65
CA ILE A 393 -7.85 -8.63 -14.84
C ILE A 393 -9.21 -9.22 -15.23
N LEU A 394 -9.27 -9.86 -16.40
CA LEU A 394 -10.51 -10.36 -16.99
C LEU A 394 -10.87 -11.76 -16.52
N THR A 395 -9.87 -12.64 -16.48
CA THR A 395 -10.01 -14.03 -16.08
C THR A 395 -8.70 -14.56 -15.51
N LEU A 396 -8.80 -15.63 -14.72
CA LEU A 396 -7.67 -16.37 -14.20
C LEU A 396 -7.83 -17.87 -14.51
N VAL A 397 -6.71 -18.55 -14.66
CA VAL A 397 -6.62 -20.00 -14.77
C VAL A 397 -5.49 -20.46 -13.85
N SER A 398 -5.60 -21.66 -13.29
CA SER A 398 -4.50 -22.28 -12.56
C SER A 398 -4.11 -23.62 -13.15
N TYR A 399 -2.84 -23.95 -12.96
CA TYR A 399 -2.31 -25.26 -13.22
C TYR A 399 -1.25 -25.53 -12.15
N ASP A 400 -1.38 -26.65 -11.46
CA ASP A 400 -0.54 -27.00 -10.30
C ASP A 400 -0.48 -25.86 -9.27
N MET A 401 0.66 -25.20 -9.19
CA MET A 401 0.96 -24.04 -8.36
C MET A 401 1.27 -22.79 -9.20
N ASN A 402 0.75 -22.68 -10.42
CA ASN A 402 0.92 -21.53 -11.31
C ASN A 402 -0.44 -20.87 -11.59
N VAL A 403 -0.46 -19.54 -11.72
CA VAL A 403 -1.63 -18.75 -12.09
C VAL A 403 -1.37 -18.01 -13.39
N GLY A 404 -2.23 -18.22 -14.38
CA GLY A 404 -2.31 -17.42 -15.58
C GLY A 404 -3.41 -16.36 -15.42
N LEU A 405 -3.10 -15.10 -15.68
CA LEU A 405 -4.04 -13.99 -15.64
C LEU A 405 -4.16 -13.36 -17.01
N VAL A 406 -5.38 -13.01 -17.43
CA VAL A 406 -5.60 -12.22 -18.64
C VAL A 406 -5.89 -10.79 -18.26
N VAL A 407 -5.20 -9.83 -18.87
CA VAL A 407 -5.32 -8.40 -18.58
C VAL A 407 -6.11 -7.72 -19.71
N GLU A 408 -6.95 -6.74 -19.36
CA GLU A 408 -7.74 -5.91 -20.29
C GLU A 408 -6.90 -5.26 -21.40
N ALA A 409 -5.61 -5.01 -21.14
CA ALA A 409 -4.68 -4.44 -22.10
C ALA A 409 -4.29 -5.37 -23.26
N GLY A 410 -4.79 -6.62 -23.29
CA GLY A 410 -4.58 -7.56 -24.39
C GLY A 410 -3.34 -8.44 -24.24
N GLY A 411 -2.97 -8.80 -23.01
CA GLY A 411 -1.88 -9.74 -22.73
C GLY A 411 -2.19 -10.65 -21.55
N PHE A 412 -1.27 -11.57 -21.26
CA PHE A 412 -1.38 -12.48 -20.12
C PHE A 412 -0.20 -12.33 -19.16
N LEU A 413 -0.41 -12.65 -17.89
CA LEU A 413 0.61 -12.72 -16.85
C LEU A 413 0.68 -14.13 -16.32
N LEU A 414 1.88 -14.70 -16.26
CA LEU A 414 2.12 -15.95 -15.58
C LEU A 414 2.78 -15.67 -14.22
N LEU A 415 2.06 -16.00 -13.16
CA LEU A 415 2.49 -15.91 -11.77
C LEU A 415 2.80 -17.33 -11.28
N PRO A 416 4.07 -17.76 -11.27
CA PRO A 416 4.44 -19.01 -10.64
C PRO A 416 4.41 -18.86 -9.11
N ALA A 417 3.99 -19.91 -8.40
CA ALA A 417 4.23 -19.97 -6.97
C ALA A 417 5.71 -20.11 -6.70
N SER A 418 6.15 -19.43 -5.67
CA SER A 418 7.49 -19.52 -5.15
C SER A 418 7.56 -20.52 -4.01
N SER A 419 8.65 -21.28 -3.94
CA SER A 419 8.97 -22.11 -2.78
C SER A 419 9.16 -21.25 -1.51
N PRO A 420 9.07 -21.83 -0.29
CA PRO A 420 9.34 -21.10 0.93
C PRO A 420 10.70 -20.40 0.86
N GLY A 421 10.74 -19.14 1.25
CA GLY A 421 11.90 -18.28 1.16
C GLY A 421 12.03 -17.46 -0.12
N TYR A 422 11.10 -17.64 -1.06
CA TYR A 422 11.05 -16.92 -2.33
C TYR A 422 9.69 -16.23 -2.51
N CYS A 423 9.65 -15.22 -3.39
CA CYS A 423 8.44 -14.57 -3.86
C CYS A 423 8.46 -14.39 -5.38
N SER A 424 7.25 -14.27 -5.94
CA SER A 424 7.06 -14.04 -7.37
C SER A 424 7.37 -12.57 -7.67
N SER A 425 8.37 -12.29 -8.50
CA SER A 425 8.76 -10.92 -8.88
C SER A 425 8.83 -10.78 -10.39
N GLN A 426 8.52 -9.58 -10.88
CA GLN A 426 8.45 -9.28 -12.30
C GLN A 426 9.85 -9.29 -12.92
N ILE A 427 10.03 -10.01 -14.05
CA ILE A 427 11.18 -9.80 -14.93
C ILE A 427 10.86 -8.66 -15.91
N GLY A 428 11.83 -7.78 -16.14
CA GLY A 428 11.77 -6.74 -17.16
C GLY A 428 11.33 -7.24 -18.56
N ASP A 429 10.65 -6.34 -19.27
CA ASP A 429 9.94 -6.51 -20.55
C ASP A 429 10.65 -7.39 -21.59
N HIS A 430 10.26 -8.65 -21.71
CA HIS A 430 10.79 -9.51 -22.78
C HIS A 430 9.77 -10.27 -23.63
N LEU A 431 8.47 -10.11 -23.45
CA LEU A 431 7.49 -10.62 -24.42
C LEU A 431 6.33 -9.64 -24.60
N LEU A 432 6.06 -9.25 -25.84
CA LEU A 432 5.04 -8.28 -26.27
C LEU A 432 3.61 -8.60 -25.76
N TYR A 433 3.37 -9.81 -25.27
CA TYR A 433 2.05 -10.31 -24.85
C TYR A 433 2.08 -11.13 -23.53
N ALA A 434 3.25 -11.33 -22.91
CA ALA A 434 3.41 -12.19 -21.73
C ALA A 434 4.30 -11.53 -20.67
N GLY A 435 3.71 -11.14 -19.53
CA GLY A 435 4.47 -10.75 -18.35
C GLY A 435 4.84 -12.00 -17.56
N ASN A 436 6.13 -12.35 -17.54
CA ASN A 436 6.61 -13.48 -16.76
C ASN A 436 7.15 -13.02 -15.41
N TYR A 437 6.59 -13.58 -14.35
CA TYR A 437 7.17 -13.49 -13.02
C TYR A 437 8.11 -14.67 -12.80
N ILE A 438 9.14 -14.46 -11.98
CA ILE A 438 10.02 -15.51 -11.51
C ILE A 438 10.06 -15.55 -10.00
N SER A 439 10.43 -16.72 -9.49
CA SER A 439 10.74 -16.91 -8.09
C SER A 439 12.09 -16.25 -7.77
N LEU A 440 12.06 -15.11 -7.07
CA LEU A 440 13.25 -14.47 -6.50
C LEU A 440 13.28 -14.70 -4.99
N PRO A 441 14.48 -14.79 -4.36
CA PRO A 441 14.57 -14.91 -2.92
C PRO A 441 13.89 -13.71 -2.25
N CYS A 442 13.26 -13.94 -1.11
CA CYS A 442 12.62 -12.89 -0.34
C CYS A 442 13.59 -11.74 -0.06
N PRO A 443 13.16 -10.47 -0.26
CA PRO A 443 13.92 -9.29 0.17
C PRO A 443 14.30 -9.40 1.65
N ILE A 444 15.41 -8.78 2.02
CA ILE A 444 15.94 -8.93 3.36
C ILE A 444 14.99 -8.22 4.36
N GLY A 445 14.82 -8.77 5.56
CA GLY A 445 13.80 -8.30 6.51
C GLY A 445 12.36 -8.76 6.20
N THR A 446 12.14 -9.52 5.12
CA THR A 446 10.88 -10.21 4.84
C THR A 446 11.07 -11.72 4.90
N ALA A 447 9.99 -12.48 5.04
CA ALA A 447 10.03 -13.93 4.99
C ALA A 447 8.80 -14.52 4.30
N SER A 448 8.90 -15.78 3.89
CA SER A 448 7.83 -16.57 3.32
C SER A 448 8.02 -18.01 3.76
N ASN A 449 7.16 -18.50 4.65
CA ASN A 449 7.24 -19.85 5.21
C ASN A 449 6.38 -20.85 4.44
N THR A 450 5.55 -20.38 3.53
CA THR A 450 4.64 -21.19 2.71
C THR A 450 4.95 -20.96 1.24
N THR A 451 4.71 -22.00 0.44
CA THR A 451 4.59 -21.89 -1.01
C THR A 451 3.50 -20.87 -1.35
N SER A 452 3.86 -19.77 -2.01
CA SER A 452 2.88 -18.73 -2.35
C SER A 452 3.28 -17.89 -3.57
N PHE A 453 2.28 -17.27 -4.18
CA PHE A 453 2.45 -16.29 -5.26
C PHE A 453 2.75 -14.89 -4.74
N GLY A 454 2.43 -14.65 -3.47
CA GLY A 454 2.44 -13.33 -2.87
C GLY A 454 3.84 -12.81 -2.59
N PRO A 455 3.95 -11.53 -2.20
CA PRO A 455 5.17 -11.01 -1.66
C PRO A 455 5.48 -11.69 -0.34
N CYS A 456 6.74 -11.65 0.04
CA CYS A 456 7.15 -12.06 1.36
C CYS A 456 6.53 -11.15 2.42
N PHE A 457 6.09 -11.74 3.54
CA PHE A 457 5.56 -10.96 4.65
C PHE A 457 6.71 -10.25 5.37
N ILE A 458 6.48 -9.01 5.79
CA ILE A 458 7.47 -8.23 6.54
C ILE A 458 7.65 -8.85 7.93
N CYS A 459 8.90 -9.11 8.33
CA CYS A 459 9.18 -9.72 9.63
C CYS A 459 8.57 -8.90 10.78
N PRO A 460 7.86 -9.54 11.72
CA PRO A 460 7.24 -8.83 12.84
C PRO A 460 8.29 -8.15 13.73
N PRO A 461 7.90 -7.15 14.53
CA PRO A 461 8.81 -6.52 15.49
C PRO A 461 9.49 -7.55 16.41
N LYS A 462 10.73 -7.26 16.82
CA LYS A 462 11.61 -8.17 17.58
C LYS A 462 12.09 -9.40 16.81
N THR A 463 11.83 -9.49 15.52
CA THR A 463 12.39 -10.53 14.65
C THR A 463 13.14 -9.91 13.47
N LYS A 464 14.09 -10.65 12.91
CA LYS A 464 14.93 -10.24 11.79
C LYS A 464 15.06 -11.36 10.77
N ASN A 465 15.39 -10.98 9.55
CA ASN A 465 15.86 -11.92 8.54
C ASN A 465 17.05 -11.32 7.81
N ASN A 466 18.20 -12.01 7.85
CA ASN A 466 19.46 -11.57 7.26
C ASN A 466 19.64 -11.98 5.80
N GLY A 467 18.64 -12.63 5.18
CA GLY A 467 18.66 -13.04 3.78
C GLY A 467 19.22 -14.46 3.56
N SER A 468 19.46 -15.24 4.61
CA SER A 468 20.09 -16.57 4.48
C SER A 468 19.15 -17.71 4.06
N SER A 469 17.86 -17.46 3.89
CA SER A 469 16.93 -18.33 3.13
C SER A 469 15.49 -17.82 3.09
N GLY A 470 15.15 -16.65 3.66
CA GLY A 470 13.80 -16.10 3.51
C GLY A 470 12.69 -16.88 4.23
N MET A 471 12.95 -18.09 4.78
CA MET A 471 11.85 -18.98 5.16
C MET A 471 11.13 -18.53 6.43
N ASN A 472 11.87 -18.08 7.43
CA ASN A 472 11.33 -17.66 8.72
C ASN A 472 12.05 -16.41 9.23
N CYS A 473 11.37 -15.65 10.09
CA CYS A 473 12.00 -14.56 10.83
C CYS A 473 12.61 -15.09 12.12
N GLU A 474 13.89 -14.80 12.33
CA GLU A 474 14.66 -15.17 13.52
C GLU A 474 14.43 -14.16 14.64
N ALA A 475 14.44 -14.59 15.90
CA ALA A 475 14.37 -13.65 17.02
C ALA A 475 15.60 -12.73 17.06
N CYS A 476 15.38 -11.44 17.31
CA CYS A 476 16.45 -10.50 17.59
C CYS A 476 17.09 -10.80 18.97
N SER A 477 18.34 -10.37 19.15
CA SER A 477 19.06 -10.49 20.42
C SER A 477 18.27 -9.84 21.55
N SER A 478 18.34 -10.43 22.75
CA SER A 478 17.69 -9.91 23.96
C SER A 478 18.39 -8.68 24.55
N ASN A 479 19.37 -8.09 23.86
CA ASN A 479 20.11 -6.94 24.36
C ASN A 479 19.30 -5.64 24.20
N GLU A 480 19.02 -4.96 25.30
CA GLU A 480 18.26 -3.70 25.32
C GLU A 480 18.95 -2.54 24.59
N SER A 481 20.27 -2.63 24.34
CA SER A 481 21.00 -1.62 23.57
C SER A 481 20.76 -1.70 22.06
N LEU A 482 20.10 -2.76 21.60
CA LEU A 482 19.88 -3.08 20.19
C LEU A 482 18.38 -2.98 19.86
N LEU A 483 18.07 -2.20 18.84
CA LEU A 483 16.72 -1.97 18.37
C LEU A 483 16.40 -2.89 17.19
N CYS A 484 15.25 -3.56 17.27
CA CYS A 484 14.74 -4.46 16.25
C CYS A 484 13.31 -4.07 15.88
N LEU A 485 13.19 -3.37 14.76
CA LEU A 485 11.95 -2.84 14.21
C LEU A 485 11.26 -3.88 13.33
N ARG A 486 10.04 -3.57 12.90
CA ARG A 486 9.35 -4.37 11.89
C ARG A 486 10.15 -4.34 10.58
N GLY A 487 10.42 -5.51 10.01
CA GLY A 487 11.20 -5.65 8.78
C GLY A 487 12.71 -5.46 8.94
N THR A 488 13.24 -5.60 10.15
CA THR A 488 14.68 -5.45 10.40
C THR A 488 15.51 -6.56 9.75
N LYS A 489 16.59 -6.16 9.05
CA LYS A 489 17.65 -7.06 8.57
C LYS A 489 18.65 -7.39 9.68
N MET A 490 19.17 -6.34 10.29
CA MET A 490 20.16 -6.40 11.35
C MET A 490 19.79 -5.38 12.43
N GLU A 491 20.01 -5.77 13.68
CA GLU A 491 19.74 -4.93 14.83
C GLU A 491 20.56 -3.65 14.78
N VAL A 492 19.91 -2.52 15.07
CA VAL A 492 20.55 -1.20 15.05
C VAL A 492 20.81 -0.76 16.48
N GLU A 493 22.02 -0.30 16.78
CA GLU A 493 22.33 0.25 18.11
C GLU A 493 21.49 1.47 18.42
N TRP A 494 20.82 1.45 19.58
CA TRP A 494 19.99 2.57 20.03
C TRP A 494 20.79 3.87 20.16
N ASN A 495 22.06 3.78 20.55
CA ASN A 495 22.95 4.95 20.68
C ASN A 495 23.09 5.71 19.35
N LYS A 496 23.14 4.99 18.22
CA LYS A 496 23.21 5.60 16.88
C LYS A 496 21.93 6.34 16.50
N LEU A 497 20.77 5.92 17.03
CA LEU A 497 19.44 6.47 16.75
C LEU A 497 18.91 7.40 17.84
N SER A 498 19.68 7.59 18.92
CA SER A 498 19.24 8.34 20.10
C SER A 498 18.73 9.73 19.71
N SER A 499 17.55 10.07 20.26
CA SER A 499 17.01 11.42 20.16
C SER A 499 17.72 12.28 21.18
N PHE A 500 18.21 13.43 20.76
CA PHE A 500 18.82 14.40 21.65
C PHE A 500 18.30 15.79 21.30
N ASN A 501 18.10 16.58 22.34
CA ASN A 501 17.69 17.96 22.23
C ASN A 501 18.75 18.79 22.94
N GLN A 502 19.67 19.40 22.16
CA GLN A 502 20.64 20.34 22.71
C GLN A 502 20.03 21.75 22.85
N ALA A 503 18.74 21.85 23.21
CA ALA A 503 18.19 23.09 23.72
C ALA A 503 18.76 23.30 25.12
N ASN A 504 19.74 24.18 25.25
CA ASN A 504 20.15 24.67 26.56
C ASN A 504 18.91 25.33 27.19
N PRO A 505 18.38 24.81 28.32
CA PRO A 505 17.28 25.48 28.99
C PRO A 505 17.77 26.85 29.43
N TYR A 506 17.04 27.91 29.04
CA TYR A 506 17.25 29.22 29.65
C TYR A 506 17.03 29.06 31.16
N PRO A 507 17.92 29.60 32.02
CA PRO A 507 17.69 29.56 33.46
C PRO A 507 16.37 30.27 33.78
N ASP A 508 15.60 29.71 34.71
CA ASP A 508 14.29 30.21 35.11
C ASP A 508 14.37 31.71 35.45
N SER A 509 13.56 32.53 34.77
CA SER A 509 13.46 33.95 35.08
C SER A 509 12.66 34.17 36.37
N PRO A 510 13.03 35.13 37.24
CA PRO A 510 12.18 35.55 38.35
C PRO A 510 10.81 36.03 37.85
N GLU A 511 9.77 35.96 38.71
CA GLU A 511 8.41 36.42 38.38
C GLU A 511 8.35 37.92 38.03
N THR A 512 9.37 38.70 38.41
CA THR A 512 9.50 40.14 38.15
C THR A 512 9.97 40.39 36.71
N LYS A 513 9.17 41.16 35.96
CA LYS A 513 9.40 41.44 34.53
C LYS A 513 10.24 42.69 34.26
N GLU A 514 10.43 43.55 35.27
CA GLU A 514 11.15 44.81 35.14
C GLU A 514 12.62 44.62 35.57
N PHE A 515 13.55 45.00 34.70
CA PHE A 515 14.99 44.90 34.95
C PHE A 515 15.41 45.68 36.21
N ASP A 516 14.77 46.83 36.44
CA ASP A 516 15.00 47.67 37.60
C ASP A 516 14.63 46.95 38.90
N ASP A 517 13.56 46.15 38.90
CA ASP A 517 13.14 45.33 40.05
C ASP A 517 14.13 44.20 40.31
N VAL A 518 14.65 43.56 39.26
CA VAL A 518 15.67 42.51 39.38
C VAL A 518 16.97 43.09 39.95
N LEU A 519 17.38 44.27 39.48
CA LEU A 519 18.54 44.99 40.00
C LEU A 519 18.32 45.37 41.47
N LEU A 520 17.15 45.93 41.81
CA LEU A 520 16.79 46.32 43.17
C LEU A 520 16.78 45.11 44.12
N GLN A 521 16.18 44.00 43.67
CA GLN A 521 16.13 42.75 44.42
C GLN A 521 17.52 42.18 44.66
N ASN A 522 18.41 42.23 43.67
CA ASN A 522 19.81 41.80 43.82
C ASN A 522 20.63 42.71 44.76
N VAL A 523 20.37 44.03 44.77
CA VAL A 523 21.02 44.98 45.70
C VAL A 523 20.64 44.69 47.16
N PHE A 524 19.40 44.26 47.41
CA PHE A 524 18.85 44.09 48.76
C PHE A 524 18.83 42.64 49.28
N LYS A 525 19.18 41.64 48.47
CA LYS A 525 19.17 40.23 48.88
C LYS A 525 20.48 39.85 49.58
N PHE A 526 20.36 39.30 50.78
CA PHE A 526 21.48 38.64 51.44
C PHE A 526 21.62 37.21 50.90
N GLY A 527 22.70 36.94 50.15
CA GLY A 527 23.03 35.57 49.74
C GLY A 527 23.31 34.71 50.97
N THR A 528 22.57 33.63 51.15
CA THR A 528 22.62 32.77 52.35
C THR A 528 23.81 31.80 52.37
N LEU A 529 24.60 31.71 51.29
CA LEU A 529 25.50 30.57 51.06
C LEU A 529 26.99 30.94 50.85
N SER A 530 27.38 32.21 50.71
CA SER A 530 28.81 32.58 50.60
C SER A 530 29.16 33.89 51.33
N SER A 531 30.30 33.89 52.04
CA SER A 531 30.83 35.08 52.72
C SER A 531 31.17 36.21 51.74
N HIS A 532 31.56 35.86 50.52
CA HIS A 532 31.80 36.78 49.41
C HIS A 532 30.56 37.63 49.09
N CYS A 533 29.37 37.02 49.16
CA CYS A 533 28.11 37.67 48.85
C CYS A 533 27.66 38.71 49.88
N LEU A 534 28.04 38.53 51.14
CA LEU A 534 27.85 39.55 52.18
C LEU A 534 28.71 40.80 51.90
N PHE A 535 29.96 40.63 51.45
CA PHE A 535 30.87 41.74 51.20
C PHE A 535 30.54 42.56 49.94
N ILE A 536 29.87 41.96 48.96
CA ILE A 536 29.46 42.66 47.73
C ILE A 536 28.15 43.43 47.91
N SER A 537 27.29 43.05 48.87
CA SER A 537 26.00 43.70 49.09
C SER A 537 26.14 45.15 49.60
N PRO A 538 25.56 46.15 48.91
CA PRO A 538 25.54 47.54 49.39
C PRO A 538 24.86 47.70 50.77
N LEU A 539 23.88 46.85 51.07
CA LEU A 539 23.15 46.91 52.33
C LEU A 539 23.99 46.41 53.53
N PHE A 540 24.93 45.49 53.32
CA PHE A 540 25.90 45.09 54.35
C PHE A 540 26.78 46.28 54.79
N TRP A 541 27.32 47.05 53.83
CA TRP A 541 28.10 48.24 54.14
C TRP A 541 27.26 49.35 54.79
N ALA A 542 26.00 49.51 54.36
CA ALA A 542 25.07 50.45 54.97
C ALA A 542 24.74 50.09 56.44
N THR A 543 24.48 48.81 56.74
CA THR A 543 24.23 48.34 58.11
C THR A 543 25.44 48.51 59.02
N LEU A 544 26.66 48.27 58.52
CA LEU A 544 27.90 48.54 59.23
C LEU A 544 28.06 50.05 59.52
N ALA A 545 27.76 50.91 58.55
CA ALA A 545 27.77 52.36 58.71
C ALA A 545 26.73 52.85 59.74
N ILE A 546 25.53 52.26 59.75
CA ILE A 546 24.49 52.54 60.76
C ILE A 546 24.96 52.09 62.14
N GLY A 547 25.53 50.89 62.28
CA GLY A 547 26.10 50.40 63.53
C GLY A 547 27.20 51.31 64.07
N PHE A 548 28.11 51.75 63.20
CA PHE A 548 29.14 52.73 63.55
C PHE A 548 28.52 54.06 63.99
N SER A 549 27.48 54.55 63.30
CA SER A 549 26.76 55.76 63.67
C SER A 549 26.13 55.65 65.05
N PHE A 550 25.55 54.49 65.38
CA PHE A 550 24.96 54.21 66.68
C PHE A 550 26.01 54.21 67.80
N ILE A 551 27.19 53.61 67.55
CA ILE A 551 28.34 53.66 68.46
C ILE A 551 28.78 55.10 68.70
N VAL A 552 28.88 55.92 67.64
CA VAL A 552 29.22 57.35 67.78
C VAL A 552 28.18 58.08 68.63
N VAL A 553 26.89 57.80 68.44
CA VAL A 553 25.81 58.38 69.26
C VAL A 553 25.93 57.96 70.73
N ILE A 554 26.23 56.68 71.02
CA ILE A 554 26.46 56.19 72.39
C ILE A 554 27.67 56.87 73.02
N ILE A 555 28.80 56.96 72.30
CA ILE A 555 30.01 57.66 72.76
C ILE A 555 29.68 59.12 73.06
N MET A 556 28.92 59.77 72.20
CA MET A 556 28.46 61.14 72.38
C MET A 556 27.54 61.31 73.59
N GLY A 557 26.66 60.34 73.84
CA GLY A 557 25.82 60.26 75.04
C GLY A 557 26.65 60.12 76.32
N ILE A 558 27.60 59.18 76.34
CA ILE A 558 28.52 58.98 77.47
C ILE A 558 29.33 60.25 77.72
N LEU A 559 29.88 60.87 76.67
CA LEU A 559 30.62 62.13 76.76
C LEU A 559 29.76 63.30 77.25
N ALA A 560 28.43 63.25 77.11
CA ALA A 560 27.52 64.25 77.64
C ALA A 560 27.38 64.18 79.17
N PHE A 561 27.52 62.99 79.78
CA PHE A 561 27.41 62.80 81.23
C PHE A 561 28.69 63.14 82.02
N TYR A 562 29.85 63.28 81.36
CA TYR A 562 31.13 63.59 82.01
C TYR A 562 31.62 65.03 81.72
N PRO A 563 31.49 65.99 82.66
CA PRO A 563 31.79 67.40 82.42
C PRO A 563 33.27 67.70 82.09
N LYS A 564 34.20 66.84 82.53
CA LYS A 564 35.64 66.97 82.23
C LYS A 564 36.02 66.67 80.77
N ARG A 565 35.10 66.12 79.95
CA ARG A 565 35.37 65.73 78.55
C ARG A 565 34.65 66.59 77.50
N LYS A 566 34.12 67.76 77.91
CA LYS A 566 33.50 68.75 77.02
C LYS A 566 34.30 69.08 75.74
N PRO A 567 35.64 69.27 75.76
CA PRO A 567 36.39 69.60 74.53
C PRO A 567 36.33 68.49 73.47
N HIS A 568 36.40 67.22 73.87
CA HIS A 568 36.30 66.08 72.94
C HIS A 568 34.92 65.97 72.29
N ARG A 569 33.84 66.21 73.06
CA ARG A 569 32.48 66.25 72.51
C ARG A 569 32.33 67.35 71.46
N THR A 570 32.80 68.57 71.74
CA THR A 570 32.74 69.67 70.76
C THR A 570 33.58 69.42 69.51
N PHE A 571 34.69 68.69 69.63
CA PHE A 571 35.51 68.30 68.48
C PHE A 571 34.77 67.32 67.55
N VAL A 572 34.19 66.26 68.13
CA VAL A 572 33.39 65.28 67.37
C VAL A 572 32.16 65.93 66.74
N GLN A 573 31.47 66.82 67.46
CA GLN A 573 30.35 67.60 66.91
C GLN A 573 30.78 68.42 65.70
N LYS A 574 31.90 69.17 65.80
CA LYS A 574 32.41 70.00 64.70
C LYS A 574 32.75 69.19 63.45
N ILE A 575 33.25 67.96 63.60
CA ILE A 575 33.54 67.07 62.47
C ILE A 575 32.24 66.70 61.76
N PHE A 576 31.26 66.16 62.49
CA PHE A 576 30.03 65.68 61.86
C PHE A 576 29.11 66.82 61.38
N THR A 577 29.08 67.98 62.02
CA THR A 577 28.37 69.15 61.47
C THR A 577 28.94 69.61 60.13
N ARG A 578 30.23 69.39 59.85
CA ARG A 578 30.82 69.74 58.55
C ARG A 578 30.49 68.72 57.44
N ILE A 579 30.10 67.52 57.81
CA ILE A 579 29.78 66.42 56.89
C ILE A 579 28.26 66.34 56.66
N ASP A 580 27.47 67.15 57.37
CA ASP A 580 26.01 67.20 57.22
C ASP A 580 25.59 67.84 55.91
N LEU A 581 25.22 67.00 54.95
CA LEU A 581 24.66 67.38 53.66
C LEU A 581 23.15 67.62 53.74
N ILE A 582 22.46 67.08 54.75
CA ILE A 582 20.99 67.06 54.85
C ILE A 582 20.46 68.28 55.59
N GLY A 583 21.06 68.62 56.73
CA GLY A 583 20.66 69.75 57.58
C GLY A 583 21.51 71.01 57.41
N HIS A 584 22.32 71.08 56.34
CA HIS A 584 23.25 72.19 56.07
C HIS A 584 24.19 72.54 57.24
N GLY A 585 24.50 71.56 58.11
CA GLY A 585 25.42 71.73 59.23
C GLY A 585 24.78 72.19 60.54
N GLU A 586 23.45 72.28 60.61
CA GLU A 586 22.73 72.66 61.82
C GLU A 586 22.77 71.57 62.91
N LEU A 587 22.87 70.29 62.51
CA LEU A 587 22.83 69.15 63.44
C LEU A 587 23.99 68.18 63.18
N TRP A 588 24.79 67.88 64.22
CA TRP A 588 25.85 66.87 64.12
C TRP A 588 25.32 65.46 63.81
N LEU A 589 24.04 65.19 64.12
CA LEU A 589 23.36 63.94 63.79
C LEU A 589 23.11 63.80 62.28
N GLY A 590 22.82 64.91 61.58
CA GLY A 590 22.64 64.92 60.11
C GLY A 590 23.91 64.53 59.36
N GLY A 591 25.08 64.85 59.92
CA GLY A 591 26.38 64.41 59.42
C GLY A 591 26.57 62.90 59.43
N LEU A 592 26.07 62.22 60.46
CA LEU A 592 26.13 60.75 60.53
C LEU A 592 25.23 60.10 59.47
N VAL A 593 24.01 60.63 59.29
CA VAL A 593 23.09 60.15 58.25
C VAL A 593 23.68 60.38 56.85
N SER A 594 24.35 61.52 56.64
CA SER A 594 25.02 61.85 55.38
C SER A 594 26.14 60.86 55.03
N VAL A 595 26.93 60.41 56.02
CA VAL A 595 27.96 59.38 55.82
C VAL A 595 27.34 58.04 55.40
N VAL A 596 26.23 57.63 56.03
CA VAL A 596 25.51 56.40 55.66
C VAL A 596 25.01 56.46 54.21
N LEU A 597 24.44 57.59 53.79
CA LEU A 597 23.95 57.78 52.42
C LEU A 597 25.07 57.74 51.37
N ILE A 598 26.21 58.39 51.64
CA ILE A 598 27.35 58.39 50.71
C ILE A 598 27.87 56.96 50.49
N ILE A 599 27.99 56.19 51.57
CA ILE A 599 28.44 54.79 51.50
C ILE A 599 27.43 53.97 50.69
N LEU A 600 26.13 54.10 50.97
CA LEU A 600 25.09 53.39 50.24
C LEU A 600 25.14 53.69 48.74
N ILE A 601 25.17 54.97 48.34
CA ILE A 601 25.19 55.37 46.92
C ILE A 601 26.45 54.85 46.22
N GLY A 602 27.63 54.97 46.84
CA GLY A 602 28.89 54.54 46.26
C GLY A 602 28.93 53.03 45.97
N PHE A 603 28.46 52.22 46.92
CA PHE A 603 28.41 50.76 46.75
C PHE A 603 27.32 50.33 45.76
N THR A 604 26.16 50.99 45.73
CA THR A 604 25.09 50.70 44.75
C THR A 604 25.54 51.01 43.32
N CYS A 605 26.24 52.14 43.09
CA CYS A 605 26.78 52.47 41.75
C CYS A 605 27.82 51.43 41.30
N LYS A 606 28.73 51.02 42.19
CA LYS A 606 29.74 49.99 41.88
C LYS A 606 29.08 48.65 41.53
N PHE A 607 28.08 48.24 42.33
CA PHE A 607 27.31 47.03 42.09
C PHE A 607 26.59 47.08 40.73
N SER A 608 25.92 48.20 40.42
CA SER A 608 25.19 48.37 39.15
C SER A 608 26.10 48.28 37.92
N ILE A 609 27.30 48.87 37.97
CA ILE A 609 28.27 48.78 36.86
C ILE A 609 28.74 47.33 36.69
N SER A 610 29.09 46.65 37.79
CA SER A 610 29.51 45.26 37.73
C SER A 610 28.40 44.34 37.23
N PHE A 611 27.15 44.56 37.63
CA PHE A 611 25.98 43.81 37.18
C PHE A 611 25.68 44.04 35.70
N SER A 612 25.78 45.29 35.20
CA SER A 612 25.59 45.62 33.79
C SER A 612 26.64 44.96 32.88
N ASN A 613 27.86 44.77 33.36
CA ASN A 613 28.93 44.12 32.60
C ASN A 613 28.74 42.59 32.46
N LEU A 614 27.71 42.02 33.08
CA LEU A 614 27.37 40.59 32.95
C LEU A 614 26.53 40.27 31.71
N TYR A 615 26.17 41.27 30.91
CA TYR A 615 25.37 41.09 29.71
C TYR A 615 26.23 41.28 28.46
N PRO A 616 26.15 40.38 27.46
CA PRO A 616 25.29 39.19 27.38
C PRO A 616 25.79 38.03 28.27
N ILE A 617 24.86 37.40 28.99
CA ILE A 617 25.09 36.36 30.01
C ILE A 617 25.72 35.10 29.41
N GLU A 618 25.50 34.87 28.12
CA GLU A 618 25.83 33.65 27.40
C GLU A 618 27.34 33.45 27.13
N ILE A 619 28.16 34.49 27.29
CA ILE A 619 29.61 34.46 27.00
C ILE A 619 30.43 34.27 28.28
N ILE A 620 29.79 34.44 29.43
CA ILE A 620 30.47 34.59 30.70
C ILE A 620 30.57 33.22 31.35
N SER A 621 31.78 32.84 31.76
CA SER A 621 32.01 31.56 32.44
C SER A 621 31.25 31.51 33.78
N ALA A 622 30.85 30.32 34.22
CA ALA A 622 30.21 30.12 35.52
C ALA A 622 31.03 30.69 36.71
N SER A 623 32.36 30.77 36.56
CA SER A 623 33.27 31.41 37.51
C SER A 623 33.14 32.95 37.58
N THR A 624 32.75 33.58 36.47
CA THR A 624 32.58 35.03 36.38
C THR A 624 31.16 35.45 36.80
N HIS A 625 30.16 34.57 36.61
CA HIS A 625 28.83 34.76 37.19
C HIS A 625 28.84 34.75 38.71
N SER A 626 29.55 33.78 39.30
CA SER A 626 29.66 33.62 40.75
C SER A 626 30.52 34.69 41.45
N SER A 627 31.31 35.47 40.70
CA SER A 627 32.12 36.57 41.25
C SER A 627 31.35 37.91 41.34
N VAL A 628 30.16 38.01 40.74
CA VAL A 628 29.38 39.26 40.71
C VAL A 628 27.96 39.06 41.24
N ILE A 629 27.35 37.89 41.03
CA ILE A 629 25.98 37.59 41.45
C ILE A 629 25.95 36.50 42.51
N CYS A 630 25.07 36.70 43.50
CA CYS A 630 24.92 35.85 44.67
C CYS A 630 23.75 34.88 44.60
N ASP A 631 22.86 35.09 43.64
CA ASP A 631 21.77 34.19 43.31
C ASP A 631 21.75 33.96 41.78
N PRO A 632 22.17 32.79 41.31
CA PRO A 632 22.20 32.50 39.88
C PRO A 632 20.81 32.45 39.24
N ASN A 633 19.73 32.38 40.03
CA ASN A 633 18.36 32.35 39.53
C ASN A 633 17.81 33.76 39.19
N LEU A 634 18.53 34.83 39.53
CA LEU A 634 18.14 36.23 39.26
C LEU A 634 18.87 36.83 38.05
N ILE A 635 19.49 35.98 37.23
CA ILE A 635 20.37 36.39 36.14
C ILE A 635 19.59 36.89 34.92
N ASN A 636 18.31 36.52 34.74
CA ASN A 636 17.58 36.79 33.50
C ASN A 636 16.41 37.75 33.67
N ALA A 637 16.44 38.88 32.95
CA ALA A 637 15.24 39.60 32.56
C ALA A 637 15.00 39.39 31.07
N LYS A 638 13.82 38.84 30.73
CA LYS A 638 13.00 39.09 29.51
C LYS A 638 12.65 37.92 28.59
N PHE A 639 13.25 36.73 28.63
CA PHE A 639 12.85 35.66 27.69
C PHE A 639 12.74 34.28 28.33
N THR A 640 11.54 33.68 28.29
CA THR A 640 11.31 32.30 28.76
C THR A 640 11.68 31.26 27.71
N SER A 641 11.98 31.68 26.47
CA SER A 641 12.57 30.86 25.40
C SER A 641 13.12 31.74 24.27
N ALA A 642 14.06 31.24 23.48
CA ALA A 642 14.51 31.90 22.24
C ALA A 642 13.35 32.17 21.25
N LEU A 643 12.25 31.40 21.32
CA LEU A 643 11.06 31.56 20.49
C LEU A 643 10.21 32.79 20.84
N GLN A 644 10.29 33.32 22.07
CA GLN A 644 9.63 34.60 22.40
C GLN A 644 10.29 35.79 21.70
N LEU A 645 11.59 35.70 21.37
CA LEU A 645 12.32 36.72 20.61
C LEU A 645 11.73 36.92 19.20
N LEU A 646 11.23 35.84 18.59
CA LEU A 646 10.61 35.87 17.25
C LEU A 646 9.21 36.53 17.24
N SER A 647 8.61 36.76 18.41
CA SER A 647 7.25 37.29 18.56
C SER A 647 7.18 38.80 18.85
N ILE A 648 8.32 39.47 19.00
CA ILE A 648 8.40 40.88 19.37
C ILE A 648 8.55 41.73 18.10
N HIS A 649 7.90 42.89 18.08
CA HIS A 649 8.04 43.83 16.97
C HIS A 649 9.50 44.24 16.78
N LYS A 650 10.00 44.06 15.55
CA LYS A 650 11.34 44.40 15.12
C LYS A 650 11.64 45.88 15.43
N HIS A 651 12.45 46.13 16.44
CA HIS A 651 13.07 47.44 16.63
C HIS A 651 14.43 47.46 15.91
N ASP A 652 14.83 48.63 15.38
CA ASP A 652 16.06 48.79 14.59
C ASP A 652 17.34 48.33 15.34
N GLU A 653 17.31 48.29 16.66
CA GLU A 653 18.44 47.84 17.50
C GLU A 653 18.63 46.30 17.53
N GLU A 654 17.62 45.54 17.10
CA GLU A 654 17.61 44.07 17.10
C GLU A 654 17.84 43.48 15.69
N GLU A 655 17.90 44.29 14.65
CA GLU A 655 18.17 43.84 13.27
C GLU A 655 19.38 42.89 13.14
N PRO A 656 20.52 43.10 13.85
CA PRO A 656 21.68 42.22 13.74
C PRO A 656 21.43 40.76 14.19
N ILE A 657 20.57 40.52 15.19
CA ILE A 657 20.31 39.15 15.66
C ILE A 657 19.40 38.39 14.68
N PHE A 658 18.50 39.09 14.00
CA PHE A 658 17.67 38.51 12.94
C PHE A 658 18.49 38.25 11.67
N GLN A 659 19.41 39.15 11.30
CA GLN A 659 20.36 38.90 10.21
C GLN A 659 21.20 37.65 10.50
N LEU A 660 21.71 37.49 11.72
CA LEU A 660 22.42 36.28 12.12
C LEU A 660 21.55 35.02 12.02
N LEU A 661 20.26 35.09 12.38
CA LEU A 661 19.32 33.97 12.30
C LEU A 661 19.03 33.59 10.85
N ASP A 662 18.90 34.59 9.97
CA ASP A 662 18.68 34.39 8.54
C ASP A 662 19.96 33.90 7.81
N GLU A 663 21.16 34.22 8.33
CA GLU A 663 22.44 33.73 7.83
C GLU A 663 22.79 32.32 8.32
N GLN A 664 22.15 31.82 9.38
CA GLN A 664 22.45 30.49 9.93
C GLN A 664 22.01 29.40 8.96
N GLN A 665 22.99 28.68 8.39
CA GLN A 665 22.73 27.57 7.48
C GLN A 665 22.25 26.34 8.26
N ILE A 666 20.94 26.07 8.20
CA ILE A 666 20.34 24.88 8.82
C ILE A 666 20.35 23.73 7.81
N VAL A 667 20.98 22.63 8.20
CA VAL A 667 20.96 21.36 7.45
C VAL A 667 19.89 20.45 8.03
N LEU A 668 18.95 20.04 7.19
CA LEU A 668 18.00 18.97 7.48
C LEU A 668 18.61 17.65 7.03
N THR A 669 18.75 16.71 7.95
CA THR A 669 19.14 15.33 7.66
C THR A 669 17.99 14.40 8.04
N THR A 670 17.45 13.71 7.05
CA THR A 670 16.40 12.68 7.21
C THR A 670 17.02 11.31 7.00
N GLN A 671 16.91 10.42 7.97
CA GLN A 671 17.41 9.05 7.89
C GLN A 671 16.25 8.06 7.86
N PHE A 672 16.14 7.29 6.79
CA PHE A 672 15.25 6.14 6.69
C PHE A 672 15.98 4.93 7.26
N VAL A 673 15.43 4.33 8.31
CA VAL A 673 16.07 3.27 9.10
C VAL A 673 15.41 1.93 8.80
N SER A 674 16.22 0.86 8.69
CA SER A 674 15.75 -0.48 8.32
C SER A 674 15.00 -0.45 6.99
N THR A 675 15.67 0.02 5.94
CA THR A 675 15.11 0.11 4.59
C THR A 675 16.06 -0.51 3.55
N GLU A 676 15.50 -1.03 2.46
CA GLU A 676 16.24 -1.45 1.27
C GLU A 676 16.21 -0.39 0.15
N PHE A 677 15.57 0.76 0.39
CA PHE A 677 15.68 1.86 -0.56
C PHE A 677 17.15 2.21 -0.80
N GLN A 678 17.45 2.55 -2.04
CA GLN A 678 18.76 3.05 -2.46
C GLN A 678 18.60 4.52 -2.79
N CYS A 679 19.69 5.26 -2.86
CA CYS A 679 19.61 6.70 -3.17
C CYS A 679 18.97 6.99 -4.54
N GLU A 680 19.05 6.06 -5.49
CA GLU A 680 18.34 6.15 -6.78
C GLU A 680 16.81 6.07 -6.67
N HIS A 681 16.32 5.45 -5.59
CA HIS A 681 14.90 5.29 -5.29
C HIS A 681 14.31 6.44 -4.50
N VAL A 682 15.12 7.44 -4.10
CA VAL A 682 14.67 8.56 -3.28
C VAL A 682 14.68 9.84 -4.10
N THR A 683 13.52 10.48 -4.21
CA THR A 683 13.41 11.83 -4.79
C THR A 683 12.91 12.80 -3.73
N MET A 684 13.43 14.03 -3.78
CA MET A 684 13.05 15.09 -2.85
C MET A 684 12.48 16.29 -3.61
N GLN A 685 11.31 16.75 -3.19
CA GLN A 685 10.67 17.94 -3.72
C GLN A 685 10.58 18.99 -2.63
N ARG A 686 10.87 20.24 -3.00
CA ARG A 686 10.72 21.41 -2.12
C ARG A 686 9.53 22.23 -2.59
N ASN A 687 8.54 22.38 -1.71
CA ASN A 687 7.36 23.20 -1.94
C ASN A 687 7.54 24.52 -1.19
N MET A 688 7.70 25.60 -1.94
CA MET A 688 7.71 26.97 -1.39
C MET A 688 6.27 27.54 -1.43
N ASP A 689 5.96 28.49 -0.53
CA ASP A 689 4.63 29.06 -0.22
C ASP A 689 3.79 29.59 -1.42
N LYS A 690 4.32 29.56 -2.65
CA LYS A 690 3.62 29.97 -3.88
C LYS A 690 3.16 28.81 -4.76
N GLY A 691 3.15 27.57 -4.25
CA GLY A 691 2.71 26.39 -5.00
C GLY A 691 3.65 26.02 -6.17
N GLN A 692 4.82 26.65 -6.25
CA GLN A 692 5.84 26.35 -7.25
C GLN A 692 6.63 25.14 -6.74
N GLN A 693 6.34 23.97 -7.31
CA GLN A 693 7.08 22.74 -7.04
C GLN A 693 8.42 22.83 -7.77
N THR A 694 9.52 22.80 -7.02
CA THR A 694 10.85 22.69 -7.62
C THR A 694 11.39 21.32 -7.28
N LEU A 695 11.53 20.47 -8.30
CA LEU A 695 12.23 19.20 -8.15
C LEU A 695 13.67 19.54 -7.75
N SER A 696 14.05 19.17 -6.53
CA SER A 696 15.34 19.57 -6.00
C SER A 696 16.35 18.47 -6.29
N SER A 697 17.23 18.68 -7.28
CA SER A 697 18.43 17.85 -7.47
C SER A 697 19.47 18.05 -6.37
N ASP A 698 19.35 19.12 -5.57
CA ASP A 698 20.39 19.55 -4.64
C ASP A 698 20.19 18.94 -3.24
N PHE A 699 20.27 17.61 -3.16
CA PHE A 699 20.38 16.90 -1.88
C PHE A 699 21.49 15.87 -1.95
N ASN A 700 22.17 15.66 -0.82
CA ASN A 700 23.15 14.61 -0.68
C ASN A 700 22.48 13.39 -0.06
N CYS A 701 22.53 12.26 -0.77
CA CYS A 701 22.05 10.98 -0.28
C CYS A 701 23.22 10.02 -0.08
N THR A 702 23.23 9.33 1.07
CA THR A 702 24.23 8.32 1.41
C THR A 702 23.54 7.07 1.98
N THR A 703 23.93 5.90 1.52
CA THR A 703 23.46 4.61 2.04
C THR A 703 24.54 3.98 2.92
N ASP A 704 24.20 3.66 4.16
CA ASP A 704 25.01 2.80 5.02
C ASP A 704 24.51 1.36 4.89
N ASN A 705 25.27 0.53 4.18
CA ASN A 705 24.94 -0.87 3.90
C ASN A 705 25.08 -1.79 5.13
N GLU A 706 25.82 -1.38 6.15
CA GLU A 706 25.91 -2.14 7.39
C GLU A 706 24.64 -1.92 8.21
N SER A 707 24.23 -0.67 8.41
CA SER A 707 23.03 -0.37 9.23
C SER A 707 21.71 -0.32 8.45
N ASN A 708 21.74 -0.47 7.12
CA ASN A 708 20.60 -0.27 6.22
C ASN A 708 19.89 1.06 6.49
N ILE A 709 20.68 2.13 6.57
CA ILE A 709 20.19 3.49 6.79
C ILE A 709 20.46 4.31 5.54
N VAL A 710 19.40 4.84 4.94
CA VAL A 710 19.51 5.84 3.87
C VAL A 710 19.39 7.22 4.50
N SER A 711 20.45 8.01 4.41
CA SER A 711 20.46 9.38 4.92
C SER A 711 20.38 10.37 3.76
N VAL A 712 19.38 11.25 3.80
CA VAL A 712 19.21 12.36 2.87
C VAL A 712 19.46 13.65 3.63
N SER A 713 20.35 14.50 3.11
CA SER A 713 20.69 15.79 3.70
C SER A 713 20.50 16.92 2.71
N THR A 714 19.91 18.02 3.17
CA THR A 714 19.69 19.22 2.37
C THR A 714 19.79 20.48 3.23
N LEU A 715 20.17 21.59 2.61
CA LEU A 715 20.17 22.91 3.23
C LEU A 715 18.75 23.48 3.20
N LEU A 716 18.31 24.03 4.32
CA LEU A 716 17.05 24.75 4.44
C LEU A 716 17.30 26.25 4.24
N PRO A 717 16.98 26.83 3.06
CA PRO A 717 17.23 28.24 2.78
C PRO A 717 16.28 29.21 3.48
N GLN A 718 15.22 28.73 4.14
CA GLN A 718 14.14 29.54 4.71
C GLN A 718 13.55 28.85 5.95
N HIS A 719 12.93 29.63 6.83
CA HIS A 719 12.32 29.15 8.08
C HIS A 719 11.03 28.35 7.87
N LEU A 720 10.32 28.55 6.76
CA LEU A 720 9.10 27.81 6.41
C LEU A 720 9.30 27.08 5.07
N ILE A 721 9.43 25.76 5.13
CA ILE A 721 9.63 24.91 3.95
C ILE A 721 8.83 23.62 4.13
N VAL A 722 8.13 23.20 3.08
CA VAL A 722 7.55 21.87 3.00
C VAL A 722 8.46 21.00 2.13
N VAL A 723 9.05 19.98 2.75
CA VAL A 723 9.88 18.97 2.06
C VAL A 723 9.05 17.71 1.87
N GLN A 724 8.93 17.25 0.64
CA GLN A 724 8.24 16.01 0.29
C GLN A 724 9.26 15.01 -0.24
N PHE A 725 9.31 13.83 0.37
CA PHE A 725 10.08 12.70 -0.12
C PHE A 725 9.16 11.77 -0.91
N SER A 726 9.59 11.36 -2.09
CA SER A 726 8.92 10.33 -2.88
C SER A 726 9.89 9.17 -3.04
N LEU A 727 9.51 8.05 -2.44
CA LEU A 727 10.26 6.79 -2.46
C LEU A 727 9.66 5.90 -3.55
N THR A 728 10.48 5.45 -4.50
CA THR A 728 10.05 4.63 -5.63
C THR A 728 10.71 3.26 -5.56
N GLY A 729 9.93 2.22 -5.31
CA GLY A 729 10.44 0.83 -5.28
C GLY A 729 9.65 -0.04 -4.31
N SER A 730 9.86 -1.36 -4.39
CA SER A 730 9.21 -2.35 -3.53
C SER A 730 9.98 -2.55 -2.23
N SER A 731 10.07 -1.51 -1.40
CA SER A 731 10.73 -1.55 -0.10
C SER A 731 9.88 -0.84 0.95
N PHE A 732 10.26 -0.98 2.22
CA PHE A 732 9.59 -0.34 3.34
C PHE A 732 10.60 0.38 4.21
N VAL A 733 10.12 1.25 5.11
CA VAL A 733 10.92 1.96 6.10
C VAL A 733 10.42 1.59 7.49
N GLY A 734 11.28 0.99 8.30
CA GLY A 734 10.97 0.60 9.68
C GLY A 734 10.95 1.76 10.68
N GLY A 735 11.67 2.85 10.40
CA GLY A 735 11.67 4.06 11.22
C GLY A 735 12.27 5.27 10.52
N LEU A 736 11.94 6.46 11.01
CA LEU A 736 12.35 7.74 10.45
C LEU A 736 13.10 8.56 11.50
N ARG A 737 14.33 9.00 11.22
CA ARG A 737 15.04 9.96 12.06
C ARG A 737 15.13 11.30 11.35
N ILE A 738 14.77 12.38 12.04
CA ILE A 738 14.87 13.74 11.53
C ILE A 738 15.85 14.50 12.41
N CYS A 739 16.85 15.10 11.78
CA CYS A 739 17.88 15.88 12.43
C CYS A 739 18.00 17.27 11.81
N PHE A 740 18.16 18.29 12.65
CA PHE A 740 18.48 19.66 12.27
C PHE A 740 19.83 20.01 12.88
N ASN A 741 20.76 20.46 12.03
CA ASN A 741 22.06 20.93 12.46
C ASN A 741 22.33 22.34 11.91
N GLY A 742 22.69 23.28 12.78
CA GLY A 742 23.10 24.63 12.44
C GLY A 742 24.32 25.03 13.26
N PRO A 743 25.41 25.50 12.63
CA PRO A 743 26.62 25.91 13.36
C PRO A 743 26.35 27.16 14.23
N SER A 744 27.15 27.37 15.27
CA SER A 744 27.12 28.63 16.02
C SER A 744 27.71 29.78 15.19
N THR A 745 27.07 30.94 15.25
CA THR A 745 27.52 32.16 14.58
C THR A 745 27.54 33.32 15.58
N SER A 746 28.47 34.26 15.40
CA SER A 746 28.58 35.44 16.26
C SER A 746 28.93 36.68 15.44
N GLN A 747 28.38 37.82 15.83
CA GLN A 747 28.62 39.11 15.17
C GLN A 747 28.90 40.19 16.23
N SER A 748 29.53 41.29 15.81
CA SER A 748 29.80 42.46 16.67
C SER A 748 30.61 42.14 17.93
N ASN A 749 31.78 41.51 17.78
CA ASN A 749 32.67 41.11 18.88
C ASN A 749 31.97 40.28 19.98
N GLY A 750 31.04 39.40 19.59
CA GLY A 750 30.31 38.52 20.50
C GLY A 750 29.02 39.13 21.06
N LYS A 751 28.72 40.41 20.83
CA LYS A 751 27.50 41.07 21.34
C LYS A 751 26.21 40.32 20.96
N TYR A 752 26.17 39.72 19.76
CA TYR A 752 25.09 38.85 19.33
C TYR A 752 25.67 37.48 18.95
N THR A 753 25.14 36.41 19.56
CA THR A 753 25.60 35.04 19.34
C THR A 753 24.41 34.11 19.19
N ILE A 754 24.42 33.30 18.14
CA ILE A 754 23.47 32.21 17.93
C ILE A 754 24.17 30.90 18.29
N GLN A 755 23.53 30.13 19.15
CA GLN A 755 24.06 28.84 19.58
C GLN A 755 23.95 27.79 18.47
N MET A 756 24.79 26.76 18.57
CA MET A 756 24.69 25.60 17.69
C MET A 756 23.32 24.94 17.86
N LEU A 757 22.58 24.79 16.77
CA LEU A 757 21.38 24.00 16.74
C LEU A 757 21.78 22.56 16.45
N ASN A 758 21.51 21.65 17.38
CA ASN A 758 21.70 20.22 17.13
C ASN A 758 20.54 19.46 17.76
N PHE A 759 19.57 19.13 16.92
CA PHE A 759 18.34 18.47 17.30
C PHE A 759 18.19 17.21 16.46
N CYS A 760 17.93 16.08 17.10
CA CYS A 760 17.57 14.85 16.40
C CYS A 760 16.40 14.19 17.11
N ARG A 761 15.41 13.75 16.32
CA ARG A 761 14.28 12.97 16.82
C ARG A 761 14.06 11.74 15.95
N PHE A 762 13.93 10.60 16.61
CA PHE A 762 13.63 9.32 15.98
C PHE A 762 12.15 8.97 16.18
N PHE A 763 11.50 8.60 15.08
CA PHE A 763 10.08 8.25 15.00
C PHE A 763 9.99 6.81 14.50
N PHE A 764 9.33 5.95 15.26
CA PHE A 764 9.07 4.58 14.85
C PHE A 764 7.77 4.09 15.47
N THR A 765 7.17 3.11 14.81
CA THR A 765 5.98 2.39 15.25
C THR A 765 6.35 0.92 15.37
N THR A 766 5.90 0.25 16.43
CA THR A 766 6.22 -1.18 16.60
C THR A 766 5.47 -2.05 15.60
N ASN A 767 4.26 -1.63 15.19
CA ASN A 767 3.34 -2.47 14.42
C ASN A 767 3.17 -2.00 12.97
N GLU A 768 3.72 -0.85 12.60
CA GLU A 768 3.54 -0.25 11.28
C GLU A 768 4.89 0.07 10.67
N THR A 769 4.95 0.02 9.34
CA THR A 769 6.09 0.46 8.53
C THR A 769 5.59 1.51 7.56
N LEU A 770 6.44 2.47 7.18
CA LEU A 770 6.11 3.38 6.08
C LEU A 770 6.40 2.63 4.78
N THR A 771 5.37 2.50 3.93
CA THR A 771 5.45 1.82 2.62
C THR A 771 5.18 2.79 1.50
#